data_AF-A0A6A0IKX5-F1
#
_entry.id   AF-A0A6A0IKX5-F1
#
_cell.length_a   1.000
_cell.length_b   1.000
_cell.length_c   1.000
_cell.angle_alpha   90.00
_cell.angle_beta   90.00
_cell.angle_gamma   90.00
#
_symmetry.space_group_name_H-M   'P 1'
#
loop_
_entity.id
_entity.type
_entity.pdbx_description
1 polymer ?
#
loop_
_entity_poly.entity_id
_entity_poly.type
_entity_poly.pdbx_seq_one_letter_code
_entity_poly.pdbx_strand_id
1 'polypeptide(L)'
;MCHSRTEASMFRLLVPSAVLAAALAGGGLASEPAQRAWVDPVTGELRAPVRGEEAALAPGRGDGHDGLVEVPGTSPAGGFAIHLGGRFQAALVAQVGPRGDVTTRCERADPASSDAPVAGASETFVRASPPSPSATTFVILNQDGPGEGLNDSSPRSPVGGNTGTTLGEQRLNALKYAAGLWASRVRTDVPIRMQAKFDALSCQATAAVLGSAGGIQLHRDFVGVARPGTWYPSALASMMAERDLDAAVDDIQSRFNSSLDAGCPFPRRWYYGFDQRAGANEIDFVTIVNHEIAHGLGFQTYVDLSTGARLQGRDDIFLVHLYDASKGKRWQLLTDGERAASAVNDGGLLWDGALANSRSGIFTSGVGAGGRLRMYAPRTLVSGSSVVHWDTALVPDESLEPFYTAPMHQFLTTVELMRDLGWSSTATTPYSWILPSSARVPGQGGAYYVTDLLIANRGSTDAAIVLKFLGHDRDGTVGPEVPVALSAGKSVTYEDVLSGVFSLSEDYGAIRISSSTPSLAVLSQTSTAADACVGGTFGQSVPAFGPADLVVEGTPRVILGVREDGAFRTNLVLANSSESEVEVEVALQNDAGTILGTPRSYRLPPLGMTQVSGVVRQLGVTGDVPRARLLVSTSTPDGEFAAYAAVIDNRTNDPRTLLPR
;
A
#
# COMPACT_ATOMS: atom_id res chain seq x y z
N MET A 1 -30.07 -30.68 39.25
CA MET A 1 -29.59 -32.08 39.36
C MET A 1 -28.98 -32.44 38.02
N CYS A 2 -27.79 -33.02 37.84
CA CYS A 2 -26.58 -33.30 38.65
C CYS A 2 -25.45 -33.50 37.59
N HIS A 3 -24.15 -33.32 37.79
CA HIS A 3 -23.30 -32.92 38.93
C HIS A 3 -22.04 -32.26 38.27
N SER A 4 -21.50 -31.14 38.80
CA SER A 4 -20.13 -31.02 39.39
C SER A 4 -19.01 -31.80 38.67
N ARG A 5 -17.78 -31.33 38.43
CA ARG A 5 -16.85 -30.38 39.09
C ARG A 5 -15.54 -30.49 38.23
N THR A 6 -14.42 -29.76 38.35
CA THR A 6 -13.77 -28.92 39.38
C THR A 6 -12.70 -28.08 38.65
N GLU A 7 -12.65 -26.76 38.85
CA GLU A 7 -11.59 -26.02 39.60
C GLU A 7 -10.29 -25.73 38.79
N ALA A 8 -9.93 -24.48 38.50
CA ALA A 8 -9.48 -23.35 39.36
C ALA A 8 -7.95 -23.38 39.55
N SER A 9 -7.17 -22.50 38.91
CA SER A 9 -6.94 -21.07 39.22
C SER A 9 -5.89 -20.85 40.33
N MET A 10 -4.73 -20.25 40.00
CA MET A 10 -4.31 -18.94 40.54
C MET A 10 -2.95 -18.44 40.04
N PHE A 11 -2.87 -17.12 39.80
CA PHE A 11 -1.64 -16.32 39.74
C PHE A 11 -1.46 -15.57 41.07
N ARG A 12 -0.23 -15.13 41.39
CA ARG A 12 0.05 -14.38 42.62
C ARG A 12 0.00 -12.86 42.45
N LEU A 13 -0.66 -12.21 43.41
CA LEU A 13 -0.82 -10.76 43.57
C LEU A 13 0.41 -10.09 44.21
N LEU A 14 0.71 -8.83 43.86
CA LEU A 14 1.44 -7.90 44.75
C LEU A 14 1.08 -6.41 44.52
N VAL A 15 0.09 -5.97 45.30
CA VAL A 15 -0.16 -4.66 45.95
C VAL A 15 0.60 -3.41 45.44
N PRO A 16 -0.09 -2.32 45.02
CA PRO A 16 0.47 -0.97 44.91
C PRO A 16 0.46 -0.19 46.23
N SER A 17 1.43 0.72 46.38
CA SER A 17 1.84 1.40 47.61
C SER A 17 0.76 2.21 48.34
N ALA A 18 0.35 1.71 49.51
CA ALA A 18 -0.16 2.53 50.62
C ALA A 18 0.53 2.24 51.97
N VAL A 19 1.67 1.54 51.96
CA VAL A 19 2.56 1.36 53.14
C VAL A 19 4.04 1.42 52.70
N LEU A 20 4.54 2.61 52.39
CA LEU A 20 5.98 2.90 52.43
C LEU A 20 6.26 4.15 53.27
N ALA A 21 5.83 4.10 54.53
CA ALA A 21 6.07 5.14 55.53
C ALA A 21 6.58 4.55 56.86
N ALA A 22 7.41 3.50 56.80
CA ALA A 22 8.11 2.93 57.97
C ALA A 22 9.31 2.02 57.62
N ALA A 23 10.12 2.32 56.60
CA ALA A 23 11.31 1.51 56.28
C ALA A 23 12.50 2.23 55.60
N LEU A 24 12.43 3.55 55.35
CA LEU A 24 13.59 4.32 54.88
C LEU A 24 14.46 4.75 56.08
N ALA A 25 15.19 3.79 56.65
CA ALA A 25 16.17 4.04 57.71
C ALA A 25 17.34 3.03 57.64
N GLY A 26 18.37 3.37 56.85
CA GLY A 26 19.71 2.79 56.97
C GLY A 26 20.23 2.00 55.77
N GLY A 27 21.24 2.57 55.10
CA GLY A 27 22.18 1.83 54.24
C GLY A 27 21.68 1.53 52.82
N GLY A 28 22.21 2.25 51.83
CA GLY A 28 21.91 1.97 50.43
C GLY A 28 22.75 0.83 49.85
N LEU A 29 22.22 0.18 48.82
CA LEU A 29 22.95 -0.44 47.71
C LEU A 29 22.00 -0.57 46.50
N ALA A 30 22.60 -0.65 45.32
CA ALA A 30 22.07 -0.89 43.96
C ALA A 30 20.55 -1.09 43.72
N SER A 31 20.09 -0.52 42.60
CA SER A 31 18.85 -0.88 41.91
C SER A 31 18.88 -2.33 41.40
N GLU A 32 18.36 -3.27 42.20
CA GLU A 32 18.12 -4.66 41.82
C GLU A 32 16.61 -4.90 41.62
N PRO A 33 16.15 -5.31 40.42
CA PRO A 33 14.75 -5.64 40.19
C PRO A 33 14.39 -7.05 40.66
N ALA A 34 13.15 -7.21 41.16
CA ALA A 34 12.51 -8.47 41.57
C ALA A 34 13.03 -9.15 42.87
N GLN A 35 12.44 -8.78 44.01
CA GLN A 35 12.43 -9.65 45.19
C GLN A 35 11.49 -10.84 44.97
N ARG A 36 11.97 -12.07 45.22
CA ARG A 36 11.16 -13.30 45.16
C ARG A 36 10.52 -13.58 46.52
N ALA A 37 9.21 -13.81 46.53
CA ALA A 37 8.47 -14.24 47.72
C ALA A 37 7.78 -15.59 47.47
N TRP A 38 7.81 -16.50 48.44
CA TRP A 38 7.31 -17.87 48.27
C TRP A 38 5.86 -18.01 48.72
N VAL A 39 5.07 -18.81 48.00
CA VAL A 39 3.71 -19.18 48.38
C VAL A 39 3.78 -20.55 49.03
N ASP A 40 3.09 -20.72 50.16
CA ASP A 40 2.63 -22.06 50.52
C ASP A 40 1.51 -22.46 49.53
N PRO A 41 1.69 -23.52 48.72
CA PRO A 41 0.76 -23.84 47.63
C PRO A 41 -0.55 -24.48 48.11
N VAL A 42 -0.66 -24.79 49.41
CA VAL A 42 -1.88 -25.36 50.03
C VAL A 42 -2.73 -24.27 50.69
N THR A 43 -2.10 -23.20 51.19
CA THR A 43 -2.77 -22.15 51.99
C THR A 43 -2.71 -20.73 51.40
N GLY A 44 -1.82 -20.45 50.45
CA GLY A 44 -1.72 -19.15 49.77
C GLY A 44 -0.84 -18.10 50.47
N GLU A 45 -0.40 -18.36 51.70
CA GLU A 45 0.35 -17.39 52.52
C GLU A 45 1.77 -17.06 51.98
N LEU A 46 2.27 -15.88 52.34
CA LEU A 46 3.64 -15.42 52.07
C LEU A 46 4.63 -15.99 53.09
N ARG A 47 5.66 -16.72 52.63
CA ARG A 47 6.74 -17.26 53.47
C ARG A 47 8.13 -16.99 52.86
N ALA A 48 9.15 -17.04 53.72
CA ALA A 48 10.56 -16.88 53.35
C ALA A 48 11.18 -18.23 52.91
N PRO A 49 12.20 -18.22 52.04
CA PRO A 49 12.81 -19.46 51.53
C PRO A 49 13.62 -20.22 52.59
N VAL A 50 13.47 -21.55 52.61
CA VAL A 50 14.43 -22.48 53.22
C VAL A 50 15.48 -22.84 52.17
N ARG A 51 16.75 -22.96 52.58
CA ARG A 51 17.90 -23.00 51.67
C ARG A 51 18.39 -24.43 51.41
N GLY A 52 18.43 -24.84 50.15
CA GLY A 52 19.24 -25.99 49.69
C GLY A 52 18.51 -27.00 48.80
N GLU A 53 18.44 -26.71 47.49
CA GLU A 53 18.32 -27.72 46.43
C GLU A 53 18.72 -27.09 45.08
N GLU A 54 19.94 -27.35 44.62
CA GLU A 54 20.48 -26.96 43.31
C GLU A 54 21.12 -28.18 42.63
N ALA A 55 20.74 -28.44 41.37
CA ALA A 55 21.48 -29.26 40.40
C ALA A 55 21.00 -28.86 38.99
N ALA A 56 21.77 -28.07 38.24
CA ALA A 56 22.87 -28.50 37.35
C ALA A 56 22.38 -28.93 35.94
N LEU A 57 22.72 -28.12 34.93
CA LEU A 57 22.45 -28.36 33.50
C LEU A 57 23.75 -28.68 32.73
N ALA A 58 23.64 -29.46 31.65
CA ALA A 58 24.70 -29.68 30.67
C ALA A 58 24.13 -29.72 29.23
N PRO A 59 24.92 -29.41 28.17
CA PRO A 59 24.38 -28.90 26.89
C PRO A 59 24.42 -29.87 25.69
N GLY A 60 23.66 -29.56 24.64
CA GLY A 60 23.71 -30.23 23.32
C GLY A 60 23.35 -29.28 22.16
N ARG A 61 23.99 -29.47 20.99
CA ARG A 61 23.79 -28.73 19.72
C ARG A 61 22.95 -29.55 18.72
N GLY A 62 22.35 -28.91 17.70
CA GLY A 62 22.03 -29.59 16.43
C GLY A 62 20.83 -29.05 15.62
N ASP A 63 21.08 -27.99 14.83
CA ASP A 63 20.74 -27.79 13.40
C ASP A 63 19.57 -28.57 12.74
N GLY A 64 18.70 -27.89 11.97
CA GLY A 64 17.93 -28.53 10.87
C GLY A 64 16.47 -28.09 10.64
N HIS A 65 16.09 -27.95 9.37
CA HIS A 65 14.83 -27.41 8.81
C HIS A 65 13.56 -28.30 8.92
N ASP A 66 12.41 -27.63 8.72
CA ASP A 66 11.09 -28.08 8.21
C ASP A 66 10.14 -29.00 9.01
N GLY A 67 8.85 -28.64 8.98
CA GLY A 67 7.72 -29.60 8.99
C GLY A 67 6.94 -29.82 10.30
N LEU A 68 5.63 -29.53 10.30
CA LEU A 68 4.68 -29.87 11.37
C LEU A 68 4.20 -31.34 11.26
N VAL A 69 4.40 -32.16 12.31
CA VAL A 69 3.66 -33.43 12.57
C VAL A 69 3.50 -33.67 14.09
N GLU A 70 2.35 -34.23 14.49
CA GLU A 70 1.86 -34.49 15.86
C GLU A 70 1.37 -35.96 16.00
N VAL A 71 1.42 -36.70 17.13
CA VAL A 71 2.14 -36.65 18.43
C VAL A 71 2.39 -38.13 18.87
N PRO A 72 3.19 -38.46 19.92
CA PRO A 72 2.55 -38.72 21.23
C PRO A 72 3.39 -38.33 22.46
N GLY A 73 2.73 -37.79 23.50
CA GLY A 73 3.38 -37.37 24.74
C GLY A 73 3.40 -38.44 25.84
N THR A 74 4.47 -38.44 26.63
CA THR A 74 4.51 -38.93 28.02
C THR A 74 5.22 -37.87 28.87
N SER A 75 4.53 -37.30 29.86
CA SER A 75 5.01 -36.17 30.69
C SER A 75 6.30 -36.51 31.46
N PRO A 76 7.23 -35.55 31.67
CA PRO A 76 6.99 -34.46 32.64
C PRO A 76 7.56 -33.05 32.33
N ALA A 77 7.03 -32.06 33.06
CA ALA A 77 7.51 -30.70 33.32
C ALA A 77 7.44 -29.64 32.18
N GLY A 78 7.24 -28.37 32.59
CA GLY A 78 7.35 -27.19 31.72
C GLY A 78 6.42 -26.03 32.08
N GLY A 79 6.89 -25.07 32.89
CA GLY A 79 6.30 -23.72 32.95
C GLY A 79 7.06 -22.76 32.03
N PHE A 80 6.42 -21.67 31.59
CA PHE A 80 7.07 -20.64 30.77
C PHE A 80 6.79 -19.22 31.27
N ALA A 81 7.66 -18.28 30.89
CA ALA A 81 7.58 -16.86 31.25
C ALA A 81 7.27 -16.00 30.02
N ILE A 82 6.70 -14.81 30.22
CA ILE A 82 6.58 -13.77 29.19
C ILE A 82 7.15 -12.47 29.74
N HIS A 83 8.04 -11.84 28.98
CA HIS A 83 8.73 -10.60 29.34
C HIS A 83 8.14 -9.44 28.54
N LEU A 84 7.37 -8.56 29.18
CA LEU A 84 6.74 -7.39 28.52
C LEU A 84 7.46 -6.11 28.93
N GLY A 85 8.36 -5.63 28.06
CA GLY A 85 9.30 -4.54 28.32
C GLY A 85 8.66 -3.14 28.47
N GLY A 86 7.99 -2.88 29.59
CA GLY A 86 7.80 -1.53 30.14
C GLY A 86 6.86 -0.59 29.36
N ARG A 87 5.83 -1.11 28.69
CA ARG A 87 4.84 -0.29 27.96
C ARG A 87 3.39 -0.66 28.26
N PHE A 88 2.82 -0.11 29.34
CA PHE A 88 1.45 0.42 29.42
C PHE A 88 1.23 1.11 30.77
N GLN A 89 0.47 2.21 30.81
CA GLN A 89 0.11 2.96 32.02
C GLN A 89 -1.41 3.04 32.17
N ALA A 90 -2.01 2.05 32.84
CA ALA A 90 -3.39 2.08 33.30
C ALA A 90 -3.56 1.10 34.46
N ALA A 91 -4.43 1.40 35.44
CA ALA A 91 -4.73 0.50 36.54
C ALA A 91 -5.81 -0.53 36.12
N LEU A 92 -5.51 -1.80 36.32
CA LEU A 92 -6.42 -2.92 36.07
C LEU A 92 -6.89 -3.49 37.41
N VAL A 93 -8.20 -3.49 37.65
CA VAL A 93 -8.78 -4.12 38.84
C VAL A 93 -9.31 -5.50 38.45
N ALA A 94 -8.95 -6.51 39.24
CA ALA A 94 -9.41 -7.87 39.07
C ALA A 94 -10.34 -8.23 40.24
N GLN A 95 -11.56 -8.67 39.94
CA GLN A 95 -12.48 -9.23 40.94
C GLN A 95 -12.59 -10.74 40.75
N VAL A 96 -12.53 -11.47 41.86
CA VAL A 96 -12.66 -12.93 41.88
C VAL A 96 -14.08 -13.29 42.28
N GLY A 97 -14.80 -13.96 41.38
CA GLY A 97 -16.14 -14.47 41.63
C GLY A 97 -16.15 -15.63 42.63
N PRO A 98 -17.30 -15.98 43.23
CA PRO A 98 -17.41 -17.05 44.22
C PRO A 98 -17.06 -18.46 43.73
N ARG A 99 -16.66 -18.63 42.46
CA ARG A 99 -16.27 -19.91 41.85
C ARG A 99 -14.81 -19.92 41.37
N GLY A 100 -14.01 -18.91 41.72
CA GLY A 100 -12.60 -18.81 41.33
C GLY A 100 -12.37 -18.30 39.90
N ASP A 101 -13.42 -17.79 39.26
CA ASP A 101 -13.38 -17.02 38.02
C ASP A 101 -12.87 -15.59 38.29
N VAL A 102 -11.95 -15.10 37.45
CA VAL A 102 -11.37 -13.76 37.59
C VAL A 102 -11.86 -12.88 36.45
N THR A 103 -12.60 -11.82 36.78
CA THR A 103 -13.00 -10.78 35.82
C THR A 103 -12.10 -9.56 36.00
N THR A 104 -11.57 -9.02 34.90
CA THR A 104 -10.72 -7.84 34.90
C THR A 104 -11.46 -6.65 34.29
N ARG A 105 -11.32 -5.48 34.92
CA ARG A 105 -11.88 -4.21 34.46
C ARG A 105 -10.81 -3.13 34.53
N CYS A 106 -10.65 -2.38 33.45
CA CYS A 106 -9.87 -1.14 33.49
C CYS A 106 -10.73 -0.07 34.18
N GLU A 107 -10.21 0.55 35.23
CA GLU A 107 -10.84 1.73 35.81
C GLU A 107 -10.32 2.97 35.08
N ARG A 108 -11.21 3.72 34.42
CA ARG A 108 -10.97 5.14 34.12
C ARG A 108 -11.04 5.89 35.45
N ALA A 109 -10.09 6.79 35.68
CA ALA A 109 -10.25 7.80 36.72
C ALA A 109 -11.34 8.79 36.27
N ASP A 110 -12.45 8.86 36.99
CA ASP A 110 -13.45 9.90 36.78
C ASP A 110 -12.89 11.27 37.23
N PRO A 111 -12.98 12.33 36.42
CA PRO A 111 -12.54 13.65 36.81
C PRO A 111 -13.56 14.29 37.77
N ALA A 112 -13.18 14.41 39.05
CA ALA A 112 -13.93 15.22 40.00
C ALA A 112 -13.89 16.71 39.61
N SER A 113 -14.99 17.40 39.87
CA SER A 113 -15.26 18.79 39.55
C SER A 113 -14.30 19.81 40.19
N SER A 114 -13.83 20.80 39.41
CA SER A 114 -13.54 22.15 39.90
C SER A 114 -13.64 23.24 38.80
N ASP A 115 -14.50 24.22 39.10
CA ASP A 115 -14.48 25.65 38.74
C ASP A 115 -14.36 26.17 37.28
N ALA A 116 -15.52 26.71 36.84
CA ALA A 116 -15.76 28.09 36.39
C ALA A 116 -15.05 28.67 35.13
N PRO A 117 -15.73 29.58 34.38
CA PRO A 117 -15.30 29.96 33.03
C PRO A 117 -14.31 31.12 32.99
N VAL A 118 -13.33 31.03 32.09
CA VAL A 118 -12.51 32.17 31.63
C VAL A 118 -12.92 32.53 30.21
N ALA A 119 -13.48 33.73 30.03
CA ALA A 119 -13.80 34.26 28.71
C ALA A 119 -12.53 34.79 28.02
N GLY A 120 -12.31 34.42 26.75
CA GLY A 120 -11.14 34.84 25.98
C GLY A 120 -11.32 34.64 24.48
N ALA A 121 -11.67 35.73 23.79
CA ALA A 121 -11.62 35.98 22.34
C ALA A 121 -11.46 34.78 21.37
N SER A 122 -12.53 34.48 20.62
CA SER A 122 -12.40 33.80 19.33
C SER A 122 -11.87 34.78 18.27
N GLU A 123 -10.62 34.64 17.86
CA GLU A 123 -10.20 35.04 16.51
C GLU A 123 -10.40 33.85 15.56
N THR A 124 -11.36 33.98 14.64
CA THR A 124 -11.63 32.98 13.61
C THR A 124 -10.54 32.98 12.55
N PHE A 125 -9.48 32.20 12.76
CA PHE A 125 -8.63 31.74 11.67
C PHE A 125 -9.44 30.78 10.78
N VAL A 126 -10.02 31.32 9.70
CA VAL A 126 -10.48 30.51 8.58
C VAL A 126 -9.24 29.89 7.93
N ARG A 127 -8.87 28.69 8.35
CA ARG A 127 -8.03 27.83 7.53
C ARG A 127 -8.82 27.52 6.26
N ALA A 128 -8.39 28.09 5.14
CA ALA A 128 -8.79 27.58 3.84
C ALA A 128 -8.47 26.08 3.81
N SER A 129 -9.40 25.27 3.30
CA SER A 129 -9.10 23.87 2.98
C SER A 129 -7.88 23.85 2.05
N PRO A 130 -6.88 22.96 2.27
CA PRO A 130 -5.85 22.77 1.27
C PRO A 130 -6.52 22.38 -0.06
N PRO A 131 -6.03 22.86 -1.22
CA PRO A 131 -6.55 22.43 -2.50
C PRO A 131 -6.43 20.91 -2.62
N SER A 132 -7.40 20.29 -3.30
CA SER A 132 -7.32 18.86 -3.63
C SER A 132 -5.97 18.57 -4.29
N PRO A 133 -5.29 17.46 -3.92
CA PRO A 133 -3.93 17.18 -4.38
C PRO A 133 -3.88 17.14 -5.91
N SER A 134 -3.10 18.05 -6.53
CA SER A 134 -2.95 18.05 -7.99
C SER A 134 -2.21 16.78 -8.45
N ALA A 135 -2.44 16.40 -9.70
CA ALA A 135 -1.64 15.38 -10.36
C ALA A 135 -0.37 16.02 -10.95
N THR A 136 0.74 15.28 -10.92
CA THR A 136 1.98 15.68 -11.60
C THR A 136 1.70 15.97 -13.07
N THR A 137 2.07 17.17 -13.52
CA THR A 137 1.83 17.61 -14.90
C THR A 137 3.16 17.69 -15.63
N PHE A 138 3.32 16.88 -16.69
CA PHE A 138 4.41 17.04 -17.64
C PHE A 138 3.96 17.95 -18.79
N VAL A 139 4.67 19.06 -19.00
CA VAL A 139 4.48 19.97 -20.14
C VAL A 139 5.52 19.61 -21.19
N ILE A 140 5.11 18.86 -22.22
CA ILE A 140 5.98 18.52 -23.35
C ILE A 140 6.09 19.70 -24.30
N LEU A 141 7.33 20.17 -24.48
CA LEU A 141 7.69 21.32 -25.29
C LEU A 141 8.38 20.84 -26.55
N ASN A 142 7.64 20.85 -27.66
CA ASN A 142 8.16 20.45 -28.96
C ASN A 142 9.23 21.44 -29.45
N GLN A 143 10.45 20.94 -29.71
CA GLN A 143 11.59 21.71 -30.23
C GLN A 143 11.92 21.40 -31.70
N ASP A 144 11.10 20.58 -32.40
CA ASP A 144 11.24 20.31 -33.82
C ASP A 144 10.67 21.44 -34.70
N GLY A 145 11.25 21.66 -35.88
CA GLY A 145 10.72 22.58 -36.89
C GLY A 145 9.46 22.05 -37.61
N PRO A 146 8.86 22.84 -38.51
CA PRO A 146 7.70 22.42 -39.28
C PRO A 146 8.03 21.26 -40.23
N GLY A 147 7.25 20.17 -40.18
CA GLY A 147 7.37 19.04 -41.11
C GLY A 147 8.43 18.00 -40.74
N GLU A 148 9.11 18.12 -39.60
CA GLU A 148 10.07 17.14 -39.10
C GLU A 148 9.70 16.64 -37.70
N GLY A 149 10.31 15.53 -37.26
CA GLY A 149 10.22 15.06 -35.88
C GLY A 149 8.79 14.88 -35.35
N LEU A 150 8.42 15.62 -34.30
CA LEU A 150 7.08 15.66 -33.71
C LEU A 150 6.04 16.42 -34.57
N ASN A 151 6.49 17.20 -35.56
CA ASN A 151 5.64 17.90 -36.55
C ASN A 151 5.62 17.19 -37.92
N ASP A 152 6.18 15.99 -38.03
CA ASP A 152 6.26 15.22 -39.28
C ASP A 152 4.86 14.81 -39.76
N SER A 153 4.41 15.40 -40.87
CA SER A 153 3.07 15.18 -41.43
C SER A 153 2.96 13.93 -42.31
N SER A 154 4.01 13.10 -42.40
CA SER A 154 4.00 11.87 -43.18
C SER A 154 2.90 10.92 -42.70
N PRO A 155 1.97 10.47 -43.58
CA PRO A 155 0.86 9.60 -43.17
C PRO A 155 1.32 8.29 -42.52
N ARG A 156 0.65 7.92 -41.43
CA ARG A 156 0.84 6.66 -40.69
C ARG A 156 -0.51 6.08 -40.29
N SER A 157 -0.64 4.75 -40.39
CA SER A 157 -1.79 4.04 -39.85
C SER A 157 -1.66 3.93 -38.32
N PRO A 158 -2.76 4.11 -37.55
CA PRO A 158 -2.78 3.85 -36.10
C PRO A 158 -2.20 2.49 -35.72
N VAL A 159 -1.54 2.41 -34.57
CA VAL A 159 -0.78 1.22 -34.14
C VAL A 159 -0.80 1.05 -32.62
N GLY A 160 -1.07 -0.16 -32.13
CA GLY A 160 -0.94 -0.53 -30.71
C GLY A 160 -1.67 0.39 -29.71
N GLY A 161 -2.85 0.92 -30.08
CA GLY A 161 -3.60 1.88 -29.27
C GLY A 161 -3.26 3.36 -29.51
N ASN A 162 -2.17 3.67 -30.22
CA ASN A 162 -1.87 5.02 -30.67
C ASN A 162 -2.71 5.38 -31.89
N THR A 163 -3.66 6.29 -31.72
CA THR A 163 -4.62 6.74 -32.74
C THR A 163 -4.03 7.73 -33.75
N GLY A 164 -2.75 8.10 -33.61
CA GLY A 164 -2.11 9.10 -34.47
C GLY A 164 -2.10 8.69 -35.95
N THR A 165 -2.39 9.65 -36.82
CA THR A 165 -2.56 9.51 -38.27
C THR A 165 -1.36 10.03 -39.08
N THR A 166 -0.42 10.71 -38.42
CA THR A 166 0.88 11.11 -38.97
C THR A 166 2.02 10.61 -38.09
N LEU A 167 3.24 10.59 -38.62
CA LEU A 167 4.43 10.16 -37.89
C LEU A 167 4.72 11.06 -36.68
N GLY A 168 4.61 12.39 -36.84
CA GLY A 168 4.76 13.35 -35.76
C GLY A 168 3.68 13.20 -34.68
N GLU A 169 2.43 12.99 -35.06
CA GLU A 169 1.32 12.74 -34.13
C GLU A 169 1.55 11.46 -33.32
N GLN A 170 1.99 10.36 -33.97
CA GLN A 170 2.30 9.12 -33.26
C GLN A 170 3.46 9.29 -32.27
N ARG A 171 4.55 9.97 -32.68
CA ARG A 171 5.69 10.28 -31.79
C ARG A 171 5.25 11.11 -30.57
N LEU A 172 4.47 12.17 -30.79
CA LEU A 172 3.99 13.05 -29.73
C LEU A 172 3.02 12.33 -28.77
N ASN A 173 2.15 11.48 -29.28
CA ASN A 173 1.21 10.71 -28.47
C ASN A 173 1.93 9.66 -27.59
N ALA A 174 2.95 8.98 -28.13
CA ALA A 174 3.78 8.05 -27.35
C ALA A 174 4.62 8.77 -26.28
N LEU A 175 5.14 9.96 -26.59
CA LEU A 175 5.79 10.85 -25.61
C LEU A 175 4.85 11.23 -24.45
N LYS A 176 3.61 11.64 -24.76
CA LYS A 176 2.59 11.96 -23.75
C LYS A 176 2.20 10.74 -22.91
N TYR A 177 2.08 9.56 -23.54
CA TYR A 177 1.77 8.31 -22.84
C TYR A 177 2.87 7.94 -21.82
N ALA A 178 4.14 7.97 -22.23
CA ALA A 178 5.29 7.76 -21.34
C ALA A 178 5.35 8.80 -20.20
N ALA A 179 5.13 10.09 -20.50
CA ALA A 179 5.05 11.13 -19.48
C ALA A 179 3.89 10.90 -18.49
N GLY A 180 2.75 10.36 -18.95
CA GLY A 180 1.63 9.94 -18.10
C GLY A 180 1.98 8.76 -17.18
N LEU A 181 2.79 7.81 -17.66
CA LEU A 181 3.33 6.73 -16.83
C LEU A 181 4.23 7.29 -15.70
N TRP A 182 5.04 8.31 -15.97
CA TRP A 182 5.84 8.97 -14.93
C TRP A 182 5.00 9.84 -13.98
N ALA A 183 4.00 10.55 -14.50
CA ALA A 183 3.08 11.38 -13.71
C ALA A 183 2.32 10.59 -12.62
N SER A 184 2.07 9.28 -12.84
CA SER A 184 1.44 8.42 -11.83
C SER A 184 2.42 7.88 -10.75
N ARG A 185 3.72 8.14 -10.88
CA ARG A 185 4.78 7.52 -10.06
C ARG A 185 5.58 8.50 -9.20
N VAL A 186 5.81 9.73 -9.69
CA VAL A 186 6.42 10.84 -8.94
C VAL A 186 5.39 11.93 -8.67
N ARG A 187 5.50 12.66 -7.55
CA ARG A 187 4.61 13.78 -7.21
C ARG A 187 5.31 15.12 -7.26
N THR A 188 4.63 16.08 -7.86
CA THR A 188 4.92 17.50 -7.75
C THR A 188 3.68 18.31 -8.10
N ASP A 189 3.39 19.37 -7.36
CA ASP A 189 2.40 20.37 -7.73
C ASP A 189 3.01 21.46 -8.66
N VAL A 190 4.34 21.44 -8.85
CA VAL A 190 5.07 22.22 -9.87
C VAL A 190 5.10 21.46 -11.20
N PRO A 191 4.63 22.03 -12.32
CA PRO A 191 4.68 21.37 -13.64
C PRO A 191 6.11 21.10 -14.10
N ILE A 192 6.39 19.88 -14.57
CA ILE A 192 7.70 19.49 -15.11
C ILE A 192 7.74 19.84 -16.60
N ARG A 193 8.64 20.75 -16.98
CA ARG A 193 8.78 21.25 -18.35
C ARG A 193 9.83 20.44 -19.10
N MET A 194 9.40 19.68 -20.11
CA MET A 194 10.26 18.74 -20.85
C MET A 194 10.37 19.13 -22.32
N GLN A 195 11.53 19.62 -22.73
CA GLN A 195 11.88 19.80 -24.14
C GLN A 195 12.04 18.43 -24.82
N ALA A 196 11.42 18.24 -25.98
CA ALA A 196 11.51 17.02 -26.78
C ALA A 196 11.66 17.35 -28.27
N LYS A 197 12.56 16.62 -28.94
CA LYS A 197 12.78 16.68 -30.39
C LYS A 197 13.36 15.41 -30.99
N PHE A 198 13.27 15.29 -32.31
CA PHE A 198 13.72 14.16 -33.11
C PHE A 198 14.78 14.58 -34.13
N ASP A 199 16.05 14.36 -33.78
CA ASP A 199 17.19 14.63 -34.67
C ASP A 199 17.93 13.35 -35.05
N ALA A 200 18.78 13.41 -36.07
CA ALA A 200 19.75 12.34 -36.33
C ALA A 200 20.74 12.19 -35.16
N LEU A 201 20.79 10.97 -34.58
CA LEU A 201 21.82 10.52 -33.64
C LEU A 201 22.65 9.40 -34.28
N SER A 202 23.79 9.07 -33.68
CA SER A 202 24.70 8.01 -34.16
C SER A 202 23.94 6.73 -34.46
N CYS A 203 23.96 6.29 -35.72
CA CYS A 203 23.18 5.16 -36.20
C CYS A 203 24.01 4.34 -37.20
N GLN A 204 24.56 3.23 -36.74
CA GLN A 204 25.48 2.34 -37.47
C GLN A 204 24.84 0.95 -37.62
N ALA A 205 25.37 0.11 -38.52
CA ALA A 205 24.80 -1.21 -38.81
C ALA A 205 24.67 -2.13 -37.58
N THR A 206 25.54 -1.96 -36.57
CA THR A 206 25.61 -2.79 -35.37
C THR A 206 25.20 -2.09 -34.07
N ALA A 207 25.01 -0.76 -34.09
CA ALA A 207 24.68 0.02 -32.90
C ALA A 207 24.00 1.35 -33.26
N ALA A 208 23.02 1.77 -32.47
CA ALA A 208 22.38 3.07 -32.58
C ALA A 208 22.20 3.69 -31.19
N VAL A 209 22.43 4.99 -31.08
CA VAL A 209 21.94 5.78 -29.93
C VAL A 209 20.44 5.98 -30.15
N LEU A 210 19.62 5.64 -29.15
CA LEU A 210 18.16 5.61 -29.26
C LEU A 210 17.56 6.94 -28.81
N GLY A 211 17.99 7.42 -27.65
CA GLY A 211 17.71 8.75 -27.14
C GLY A 211 18.88 9.32 -26.35
N SER A 212 18.63 10.47 -25.75
CA SER A 212 19.42 11.05 -24.68
C SER A 212 18.59 12.11 -23.97
N ALA A 213 18.60 12.14 -22.64
CA ALA A 213 17.97 13.20 -21.85
C ALA A 213 18.68 13.48 -20.52
N GLY A 214 18.32 14.61 -19.91
CA GLY A 214 18.81 15.02 -18.60
C GLY A 214 18.22 16.34 -18.14
N GLY A 215 18.41 16.67 -16.85
CA GLY A 215 18.06 17.99 -16.33
C GLY A 215 18.88 19.10 -16.99
N ILE A 216 18.24 20.22 -17.35
CA ILE A 216 18.91 21.35 -18.02
C ILE A 216 19.78 22.16 -17.06
N GLN A 217 19.36 22.28 -15.79
CA GLN A 217 20.14 22.93 -14.74
C GLN A 217 20.27 22.07 -13.47
N LEU A 218 21.14 22.54 -12.59
CA LEU A 218 21.34 22.03 -11.24
C LEU A 218 21.19 23.15 -10.22
N HIS A 219 20.43 22.86 -9.17
CA HIS A 219 20.20 23.76 -8.05
C HIS A 219 20.80 23.16 -6.78
N ARG A 220 21.16 24.03 -5.83
CA ARG A 220 21.62 23.66 -4.49
C ARG A 220 21.29 24.78 -3.51
N ASP A 221 21.33 24.47 -2.22
CA ASP A 221 21.22 25.45 -1.14
C ASP A 221 19.94 26.32 -1.19
N PHE A 222 18.86 25.78 -1.77
CA PHE A 222 17.54 26.41 -1.87
C PHE A 222 16.66 26.12 -0.64
N VAL A 223 15.61 26.94 -0.44
CA VAL A 223 14.64 26.73 0.66
C VAL A 223 13.85 25.44 0.40
N GLY A 224 13.83 24.52 1.37
CA GLY A 224 13.22 23.20 1.23
C GLY A 224 14.20 22.07 0.89
N VAL A 225 15.47 22.38 0.60
CA VAL A 225 16.48 21.37 0.25
C VAL A 225 16.69 20.34 1.38
N ALA A 226 16.54 19.05 1.05
CA ALA A 226 16.72 17.97 2.03
C ALA A 226 18.18 17.82 2.51
N ARG A 227 19.16 18.13 1.64
CA ARG A 227 20.59 18.09 1.94
C ARG A 227 21.30 19.35 1.47
N PRO A 228 21.70 20.25 2.38
CA PRO A 228 22.54 21.41 2.05
C PRO A 228 23.88 21.01 1.43
N GLY A 229 24.41 21.84 0.54
CA GLY A 229 25.68 21.66 -0.15
C GLY A 229 25.68 20.64 -1.29
N THR A 230 24.52 20.06 -1.61
CA THR A 230 24.34 19.01 -2.64
C THR A 230 23.57 19.51 -3.86
N TRP A 231 23.95 19.05 -5.06
CA TRP A 231 23.30 19.35 -6.34
C TRP A 231 22.07 18.47 -6.59
N TYR A 232 21.01 19.09 -7.08
CA TYR A 232 19.74 18.48 -7.48
C TYR A 232 19.35 18.97 -8.88
N PRO A 233 18.89 18.10 -9.80
CA PRO A 233 18.39 18.52 -11.11
C PRO A 233 17.10 19.35 -10.97
N SER A 234 16.85 20.26 -11.93
CA SER A 234 15.72 21.23 -11.90
C SER A 234 14.39 20.65 -11.42
N ALA A 235 13.88 19.59 -12.08
CA ALA A 235 12.57 19.02 -11.75
C ALA A 235 12.47 18.58 -10.27
N LEU A 236 13.51 17.92 -9.75
CA LEU A 236 13.56 17.45 -8.37
C LEU A 236 13.74 18.61 -7.37
N ALA A 237 14.57 19.60 -7.73
CA ALA A 237 14.81 20.77 -6.90
C ALA A 237 13.56 21.67 -6.78
N SER A 238 12.88 21.93 -7.90
CA SER A 238 11.62 22.70 -7.94
C SER A 238 10.51 21.98 -7.19
N MET A 239 10.41 20.65 -7.29
CA MET A 239 9.50 19.85 -6.47
C MET A 239 9.80 20.00 -4.97
N MET A 240 11.06 19.84 -4.54
CA MET A 240 11.47 20.01 -3.14
C MET A 240 11.28 21.44 -2.61
N ALA A 241 11.32 22.44 -3.49
CA ALA A 241 11.09 23.85 -3.15
C ALA A 241 9.60 24.24 -3.15
N GLU A 242 8.69 23.32 -3.52
CA GLU A 242 7.26 23.54 -3.74
C GLU A 242 6.96 24.67 -4.75
N ARG A 243 7.92 25.01 -5.62
CA ARG A 243 7.83 26.06 -6.63
C ARG A 243 8.90 25.88 -7.71
N ASP A 244 8.63 26.40 -8.90
CA ASP A 244 9.66 26.56 -9.93
C ASP A 244 10.81 27.46 -9.43
N LEU A 245 12.05 26.95 -9.51
CA LEU A 245 13.26 27.66 -9.09
C LEU A 245 13.88 28.54 -10.19
N ASP A 246 13.58 28.29 -11.47
CA ASP A 246 14.02 29.12 -12.60
C ASP A 246 13.02 29.07 -13.76
N ALA A 247 11.92 29.80 -13.62
CA ALA A 247 10.84 29.89 -14.62
C ALA A 247 11.26 30.45 -16.01
N ALA A 248 12.52 30.82 -16.22
CA ALA A 248 13.06 31.16 -17.53
C ALA A 248 13.65 29.94 -18.29
N VAL A 249 13.82 28.80 -17.63
CA VAL A 249 14.48 27.61 -18.19
C VAL A 249 13.66 26.34 -17.91
N ASP A 250 13.51 25.49 -18.91
CA ASP A 250 12.77 24.24 -18.78
C ASP A 250 13.55 23.21 -17.94
N ASP A 251 12.86 22.22 -17.34
CA ASP A 251 13.50 21.28 -16.42
C ASP A 251 14.36 20.24 -17.12
N ILE A 252 13.84 19.64 -18.19
CA ILE A 252 14.40 18.45 -18.85
C ILE A 252 14.62 18.73 -20.33
N GLN A 253 15.78 18.38 -20.87
CA GLN A 253 16.01 18.28 -22.31
C GLN A 253 16.04 16.82 -22.74
N SER A 254 15.41 16.50 -23.88
CA SER A 254 15.42 15.17 -24.47
C SER A 254 15.52 15.21 -26.00
N ARG A 255 16.20 14.22 -26.57
CA ARG A 255 16.48 14.10 -28.00
C ARG A 255 16.39 12.63 -28.40
N PHE A 256 15.60 12.32 -29.43
CA PHE A 256 15.37 10.95 -29.91
C PHE A 256 15.86 10.78 -31.34
N ASN A 257 16.31 9.57 -31.71
CA ASN A 257 16.96 9.35 -33.00
C ASN A 257 15.97 9.26 -34.16
N SER A 258 15.89 10.30 -34.99
CA SER A 258 15.05 10.31 -36.20
C SER A 258 15.57 9.40 -37.32
N SER A 259 16.86 9.04 -37.31
CA SER A 259 17.46 8.19 -38.35
C SER A 259 16.87 6.77 -38.39
N LEU A 260 16.34 6.26 -37.27
CA LEU A 260 15.71 4.94 -37.20
C LEU A 260 14.45 4.80 -38.09
N ASP A 261 13.76 5.90 -38.39
CA ASP A 261 12.66 5.91 -39.38
C ASP A 261 13.10 6.36 -40.77
N ALA A 262 14.27 7.00 -40.89
CA ALA A 262 14.76 7.66 -42.10
C ALA A 262 15.85 6.86 -42.85
N GLY A 263 15.92 5.54 -42.63
CA GLY A 263 16.84 4.65 -43.37
C GLY A 263 18.20 4.41 -42.71
N CYS A 264 18.29 4.47 -41.37
CA CYS A 264 19.46 4.02 -40.64
C CYS A 264 19.88 2.57 -41.01
N PRO A 265 21.18 2.28 -41.10
CA PRO A 265 21.67 0.92 -41.39
C PRO A 265 21.48 -0.08 -40.23
N PHE A 266 21.13 0.38 -39.02
CA PHE A 266 20.75 -0.49 -37.92
C PHE A 266 19.43 -1.20 -38.27
N PRO A 267 19.30 -2.54 -38.11
CA PRO A 267 18.18 -3.31 -38.66
C PRO A 267 16.87 -3.21 -37.85
N ARG A 268 16.60 -2.07 -37.20
CA ARG A 268 15.39 -1.81 -36.42
C ARG A 268 14.86 -0.39 -36.66
N ARG A 269 13.54 -0.24 -36.57
CA ARG A 269 12.80 1.04 -36.64
C ARG A 269 12.08 1.33 -35.33
N TRP A 270 11.43 2.49 -35.20
CA TRP A 270 10.57 2.76 -34.05
C TRP A 270 9.22 2.04 -34.12
N TYR A 271 8.71 1.67 -32.95
CA TYR A 271 7.33 1.28 -32.69
C TYR A 271 6.67 2.29 -31.75
N TYR A 272 5.55 2.87 -32.18
CA TYR A 272 4.89 3.98 -31.48
C TYR A 272 3.59 3.57 -30.75
N GLY A 273 3.29 2.28 -30.64
CA GLY A 273 2.14 1.78 -29.87
C GLY A 273 2.35 1.87 -28.36
N PHE A 274 1.27 1.70 -27.61
CA PHE A 274 1.23 1.74 -26.14
C PHE A 274 1.12 0.35 -25.51
N ASP A 275 0.95 -0.70 -26.33
CA ASP A 275 0.57 -2.04 -25.89
C ASP A 275 1.76 -2.99 -25.62
N GLN A 276 3.00 -2.48 -25.67
CA GLN A 276 4.26 -3.24 -25.52
C GLN A 276 4.46 -4.35 -26.58
N ARG A 277 3.82 -4.26 -27.76
CA ARG A 277 3.91 -5.28 -28.83
C ARG A 277 4.86 -4.95 -29.98
N ALA A 278 5.92 -4.19 -29.73
CA ALA A 278 6.95 -3.94 -30.74
C ALA A 278 7.56 -5.26 -31.24
N GLY A 279 7.60 -5.46 -32.57
CA GLY A 279 8.15 -6.67 -33.17
C GLY A 279 9.68 -6.78 -33.06
N ALA A 280 10.24 -7.95 -33.40
CA ALA A 280 11.68 -8.20 -33.32
C ALA A 280 12.55 -7.19 -34.09
N ASN A 281 12.03 -6.61 -35.19
CA ASN A 281 12.71 -5.61 -36.02
C ASN A 281 12.31 -4.16 -35.65
N GLU A 282 11.77 -3.96 -34.44
CA GLU A 282 11.25 -2.67 -33.96
C GLU A 282 11.73 -2.40 -32.54
N ILE A 283 11.78 -1.14 -32.15
CA ILE A 283 12.12 -0.68 -30.80
C ILE A 283 10.91 0.04 -30.24
N ASP A 284 10.41 -0.40 -29.10
CA ASP A 284 9.31 0.27 -28.40
C ASP A 284 9.76 1.68 -27.94
N PHE A 285 9.15 2.70 -28.54
CA PHE A 285 9.54 4.09 -28.30
C PHE A 285 9.16 4.57 -26.90
N VAL A 286 8.01 4.11 -26.37
CA VAL A 286 7.56 4.47 -25.01
C VAL A 286 8.55 3.98 -23.95
N THR A 287 9.14 2.80 -24.14
CA THR A 287 10.22 2.27 -23.28
C THR A 287 11.41 3.22 -23.24
N ILE A 288 11.87 3.69 -24.41
CA ILE A 288 12.98 4.66 -24.48
C ILE A 288 12.58 6.01 -23.88
N VAL A 289 11.39 6.55 -24.14
CA VAL A 289 10.96 7.81 -23.51
C VAL A 289 10.89 7.68 -21.98
N ASN A 290 10.37 6.57 -21.45
CA ASN A 290 10.35 6.32 -20.00
C ASN A 290 11.75 6.29 -19.40
N HIS A 291 12.69 5.65 -20.07
CA HIS A 291 14.10 5.59 -19.69
C HIS A 291 14.74 7.00 -19.68
N GLU A 292 14.60 7.75 -20.77
CA GLU A 292 15.14 9.11 -20.89
C GLU A 292 14.52 10.09 -19.86
N ILE A 293 13.21 10.00 -19.58
CA ILE A 293 12.58 10.81 -18.52
C ILE A 293 13.24 10.55 -17.16
N ALA A 294 13.64 9.30 -16.85
CA ALA A 294 14.29 8.99 -15.58
C ALA A 294 15.62 9.75 -15.41
N HIS A 295 16.46 9.82 -16.45
CA HIS A 295 17.67 10.66 -16.41
C HIS A 295 17.31 12.13 -16.17
N GLY A 296 16.27 12.65 -16.85
CA GLY A 296 15.73 14.00 -16.63
C GLY A 296 15.29 14.27 -15.18
N LEU A 297 14.64 13.29 -14.54
CA LEU A 297 14.18 13.36 -13.14
C LEU A 297 15.30 13.17 -12.11
N GLY A 298 16.47 12.66 -12.50
CA GLY A 298 17.66 12.60 -11.64
C GLY A 298 18.37 11.24 -11.53
N PHE A 299 18.07 10.26 -12.39
CA PHE A 299 18.89 9.05 -12.53
C PHE A 299 20.21 9.38 -13.24
N GLN A 300 21.06 10.21 -12.63
CA GLN A 300 22.36 10.61 -13.17
C GLN A 300 23.26 11.22 -12.09
N THR A 301 24.57 11.03 -12.23
CA THR A 301 25.59 11.76 -11.45
C THR A 301 26.32 12.77 -12.33
N TYR A 302 26.82 13.84 -11.71
CA TYR A 302 27.60 14.89 -12.34
C TYR A 302 29.09 14.81 -11.94
N VAL A 303 29.53 13.64 -11.48
CA VAL A 303 30.94 13.28 -11.34
C VAL A 303 31.55 13.07 -12.72
N ASP A 304 32.71 13.67 -12.98
CA ASP A 304 33.56 13.27 -14.11
C ASP A 304 34.05 11.85 -13.85
N LEU A 305 33.51 10.86 -14.56
CA LEU A 305 33.82 9.45 -14.33
C LEU A 305 35.26 9.06 -14.68
N SER A 306 35.98 9.88 -15.46
CA SER A 306 37.37 9.62 -15.85
C SER A 306 38.38 10.05 -14.77
N THR A 307 38.07 11.12 -14.05
CA THR A 307 38.92 11.65 -12.95
C THR A 307 38.36 11.31 -11.57
N GLY A 308 37.07 10.99 -11.48
CA GLY A 308 36.28 10.87 -10.27
C GLY A 308 35.98 12.20 -9.57
N ALA A 309 36.30 13.34 -10.21
CA ALA A 309 36.11 14.66 -9.66
C ALA A 309 34.63 15.05 -9.60
N ARG A 310 34.22 15.63 -8.47
CA ARG A 310 32.85 16.14 -8.26
C ARG A 310 32.64 17.48 -8.94
N LEU A 311 31.44 17.73 -9.51
CA LEU A 311 31.08 19.03 -10.07
C LEU A 311 31.21 20.15 -9.01
N GLN A 312 32.13 21.09 -9.26
CA GLN A 312 32.50 22.16 -8.32
C GLN A 312 32.90 21.67 -6.91
N GLY A 313 33.42 20.43 -6.81
CA GLY A 313 33.82 19.82 -5.53
C GLY A 313 32.66 19.42 -4.60
N ARG A 314 31.42 19.35 -5.11
CA ARG A 314 30.20 19.11 -4.31
C ARG A 314 29.50 17.81 -4.65
N ASP A 315 28.81 17.24 -3.67
CA ASP A 315 27.97 16.06 -3.91
C ASP A 315 26.83 16.41 -4.87
N ASP A 316 26.45 15.48 -5.75
CA ASP A 316 25.10 15.44 -6.32
C ASP A 316 24.25 14.41 -5.58
N ILE A 317 22.93 14.52 -5.66
CA ILE A 317 22.02 13.67 -4.90
C ILE A 317 22.14 12.18 -5.28
N PHE A 318 22.45 11.84 -6.52
CA PHE A 318 22.61 10.45 -6.96
C PHE A 318 23.88 9.82 -6.36
N LEU A 319 25.01 10.53 -6.36
CA LEU A 319 26.27 10.03 -5.79
C LEU A 319 26.22 9.80 -4.28
N VAL A 320 25.26 10.42 -3.57
CA VAL A 320 24.97 10.12 -2.15
C VAL A 320 24.70 8.63 -1.93
N HIS A 321 24.00 8.02 -2.89
CA HIS A 321 23.49 6.65 -2.82
C HIS A 321 24.35 5.65 -3.59
N LEU A 322 25.56 6.02 -4.04
CA LEU A 322 26.50 5.07 -4.62
C LEU A 322 27.46 4.51 -3.58
N TYR A 323 27.76 3.21 -3.67
CA TYR A 323 28.61 2.47 -2.74
C TYR A 323 29.56 1.54 -3.50
N ASP A 324 30.82 1.54 -3.11
CA ASP A 324 31.83 0.62 -3.64
C ASP A 324 32.07 -0.54 -2.66
N ALA A 325 31.74 -1.75 -3.10
CA ALA A 325 31.89 -2.97 -2.30
C ALA A 325 33.35 -3.36 -2.06
N SER A 326 34.24 -3.09 -3.01
CA SER A 326 35.68 -3.40 -2.93
C SER A 326 36.42 -2.48 -1.96
N LYS A 327 35.91 -1.26 -1.72
CA LYS A 327 36.41 -0.29 -0.73
C LYS A 327 35.66 -0.32 0.60
N GLY A 328 34.44 -0.87 0.63
CA GLY A 328 33.57 -0.83 1.81
C GLY A 328 33.06 0.57 2.15
N LYS A 329 32.87 1.44 1.15
CA LYS A 329 32.63 2.89 1.34
C LYS A 329 31.55 3.41 0.40
N ARG A 330 30.73 4.35 0.90
CA ARG A 330 29.93 5.24 0.04
C ARG A 330 30.83 6.11 -0.83
N TRP A 331 30.39 6.43 -2.03
CA TRP A 331 31.08 7.31 -2.99
C TRP A 331 31.43 8.69 -2.41
N GLN A 332 30.63 9.16 -1.46
CA GLN A 332 30.85 10.37 -0.66
C GLN A 332 32.17 10.38 0.13
N LEU A 333 32.66 9.20 0.51
CA LEU A 333 33.83 8.97 1.35
C LEU A 333 35.05 8.46 0.56
N LEU A 334 34.90 8.29 -0.76
CA LEU A 334 35.98 7.99 -1.67
C LEU A 334 36.77 9.26 -2.01
N THR A 335 38.06 9.10 -2.30
CA THR A 335 38.84 10.08 -3.07
C THR A 335 38.39 10.13 -4.53
N ASP A 336 38.80 11.13 -5.30
CA ASP A 336 38.50 11.22 -6.74
C ASP A 336 39.03 9.97 -7.48
N GLY A 337 40.31 9.61 -7.27
CA GLY A 337 40.89 8.40 -7.86
C GLY A 337 40.20 7.09 -7.45
N GLU A 338 39.64 7.01 -6.22
CA GLU A 338 38.80 5.86 -5.83
C GLU A 338 37.43 5.86 -6.54
N ARG A 339 36.80 7.02 -6.80
CA ARG A 339 35.56 7.11 -7.61
C ARG A 339 35.82 6.72 -9.06
N ALA A 340 36.90 7.19 -9.68
CA ALA A 340 37.28 6.81 -11.04
C ALA A 340 37.47 5.29 -11.17
N ALA A 341 38.13 4.66 -10.19
CA ALA A 341 38.27 3.21 -10.13
C ALA A 341 36.92 2.49 -9.90
N SER A 342 36.03 3.07 -9.10
CA SER A 342 34.69 2.53 -8.83
C SER A 342 33.77 2.59 -10.05
N ALA A 343 33.90 3.61 -10.90
CA ALA A 343 33.11 3.79 -12.12
C ALA A 343 33.32 2.67 -13.18
N VAL A 344 34.36 1.85 -13.02
CA VAL A 344 34.66 0.66 -13.83
C VAL A 344 34.76 -0.64 -13.01
N ASN A 345 34.23 -0.63 -11.79
CA ASN A 345 34.26 -1.76 -10.85
C ASN A 345 33.07 -2.72 -11.09
N ASP A 346 33.22 -3.53 -12.14
CA ASP A 346 32.27 -4.56 -12.62
C ASP A 346 31.77 -5.47 -11.47
N GLY A 347 30.47 -5.36 -11.16
CA GLY A 347 29.82 -6.04 -10.03
C GLY A 347 30.14 -5.50 -8.62
N GLY A 348 31.05 -4.53 -8.50
CA GLY A 348 31.46 -3.90 -7.24
C GLY A 348 30.82 -2.54 -6.95
N LEU A 349 30.24 -1.87 -7.95
CA LEU A 349 29.43 -0.65 -7.77
C LEU A 349 27.97 -0.99 -7.44
N LEU A 350 27.47 -0.47 -6.33
CA LEU A 350 26.17 -0.81 -5.76
C LEU A 350 25.36 0.45 -5.41
N TRP A 351 24.03 0.34 -5.45
CA TRP A 351 23.10 1.33 -4.91
C TRP A 351 22.93 1.17 -3.40
N ASP A 352 22.91 2.27 -2.64
CA ASP A 352 22.80 2.34 -1.18
C ASP A 352 21.64 3.24 -0.73
N GLY A 353 20.58 3.32 -1.54
CA GLY A 353 19.27 3.79 -1.13
C GLY A 353 18.44 2.68 -0.49
N ALA A 354 17.64 3.01 0.53
CA ALA A 354 16.93 2.03 1.33
C ALA A 354 15.67 1.52 0.63
N LEU A 355 15.02 2.36 -0.16
CA LEU A 355 13.76 2.05 -0.82
C LEU A 355 13.99 1.11 -2.00
N ALA A 356 14.94 1.40 -2.88
CA ALA A 356 15.26 0.51 -4.01
C ALA A 356 15.79 -0.84 -3.52
N ASN A 357 16.64 -0.84 -2.49
CA ASN A 357 17.17 -2.09 -1.93
C ASN A 357 16.11 -2.92 -1.17
N SER A 358 14.98 -2.32 -0.75
CA SER A 358 13.84 -3.08 -0.24
C SER A 358 13.17 -3.97 -1.32
N ARG A 359 13.36 -3.64 -2.60
CA ARG A 359 12.92 -4.44 -3.76
C ARG A 359 13.92 -5.53 -4.18
N SER A 360 15.09 -5.62 -3.55
CA SER A 360 16.15 -6.58 -3.94
C SER A 360 15.68 -8.03 -4.02
N GLY A 361 14.72 -8.45 -3.18
CA GLY A 361 14.13 -9.80 -3.22
C GLY A 361 13.30 -10.13 -4.48
N ILE A 362 13.02 -9.16 -5.35
CA ILE A 362 12.44 -9.40 -6.69
C ILE A 362 13.50 -9.98 -7.64
N PHE A 363 14.77 -9.63 -7.44
CA PHE A 363 15.85 -9.95 -8.36
C PHE A 363 16.59 -11.22 -7.94
N THR A 364 16.65 -12.17 -8.88
CA THR A 364 17.36 -13.45 -8.75
C THR A 364 18.86 -13.35 -9.03
N SER A 365 19.29 -12.26 -9.66
CA SER A 365 20.68 -11.94 -9.99
C SER A 365 20.88 -10.42 -9.89
N GLY A 366 22.13 -9.95 -9.95
CA GLY A 366 22.46 -8.52 -9.94
C GLY A 366 22.37 -7.85 -8.57
N VAL A 367 22.24 -8.64 -7.50
CA VAL A 367 22.31 -8.18 -6.11
C VAL A 367 23.73 -8.39 -5.55
N GLY A 368 24.25 -7.37 -4.85
CA GLY A 368 25.57 -7.35 -4.23
C GLY A 368 25.53 -7.30 -2.69
N ALA A 369 26.65 -6.89 -2.10
CA ALA A 369 26.87 -6.98 -0.66
C ALA A 369 25.83 -6.19 0.17
N GLY A 370 25.14 -6.91 1.07
CA GLY A 370 24.12 -6.35 1.96
C GLY A 370 22.75 -6.16 1.31
N GLY A 371 22.42 -6.92 0.25
CA GLY A 371 21.12 -6.81 -0.43
C GLY A 371 21.00 -5.60 -1.36
N ARG A 372 22.14 -5.04 -1.78
CA ARG A 372 22.20 -3.84 -2.62
C ARG A 372 22.10 -4.18 -4.09
N LEU A 373 21.28 -3.47 -4.85
CA LEU A 373 21.23 -3.60 -6.30
C LEU A 373 22.55 -3.12 -6.94
N ARG A 374 23.01 -3.78 -8.00
CA ARG A 374 24.21 -3.36 -8.75
C ARG A 374 23.89 -2.22 -9.72
N MET A 375 24.86 -1.32 -9.86
CA MET A 375 24.85 -0.27 -10.88
C MET A 375 25.86 -0.60 -11.96
N TYR A 376 25.56 -0.24 -13.21
CA TYR A 376 26.37 -0.59 -14.37
C TYR A 376 27.76 0.07 -14.33
N ALA A 377 28.78 -0.70 -13.93
CA ALA A 377 30.17 -0.24 -13.87
C ALA A 377 31.09 -1.13 -14.74
N PRO A 378 30.91 -1.15 -16.07
CA PRO A 378 31.71 -1.99 -16.96
C PRO A 378 33.21 -1.69 -16.84
N ARG A 379 34.05 -2.70 -17.06
CA ARG A 379 35.53 -2.63 -16.91
C ARG A 379 36.23 -1.55 -17.73
N THR A 380 35.53 -0.95 -18.68
CA THR A 380 35.93 0.22 -19.46
C THR A 380 34.76 1.19 -19.45
N LEU A 381 35.02 2.48 -19.19
CA LEU A 381 33.98 3.50 -19.22
C LEU A 381 33.23 3.51 -20.55
N VAL A 382 31.91 3.39 -20.48
CA VAL A 382 31.01 3.55 -21.62
C VAL A 382 30.37 4.93 -21.47
N SER A 383 30.71 5.84 -22.39
CA SER A 383 30.24 7.22 -22.37
C SER A 383 28.72 7.28 -22.41
N GLY A 384 28.11 7.97 -21.44
CA GLY A 384 26.65 8.05 -21.27
C GLY A 384 26.01 6.86 -20.54
N SER A 385 26.73 5.74 -20.33
CA SER A 385 26.14 4.54 -19.70
C SER A 385 26.70 4.21 -18.33
N SER A 386 28.02 4.25 -18.13
CA SER A 386 28.66 3.89 -16.85
C SER A 386 28.07 4.68 -15.68
N VAL A 387 27.88 4.03 -14.53
CA VAL A 387 27.40 4.55 -13.24
C VAL A 387 25.93 4.99 -13.22
N VAL A 388 25.39 5.48 -14.34
CA VAL A 388 24.05 6.07 -14.45
C VAL A 388 22.98 5.10 -14.96
N HIS A 389 23.22 3.79 -14.85
CA HIS A 389 22.27 2.73 -15.22
C HIS A 389 22.26 1.60 -14.18
N TRP A 390 21.19 0.83 -14.15
CA TRP A 390 21.18 -0.48 -13.50
C TRP A 390 22.11 -1.46 -14.23
N ASP A 391 22.72 -2.37 -13.47
CA ASP A 391 23.62 -3.37 -14.02
C ASP A 391 22.87 -4.45 -14.81
N THR A 392 23.39 -4.80 -16.00
CA THR A 392 22.82 -5.82 -16.90
C THR A 392 22.85 -7.26 -16.36
N ALA A 393 23.27 -7.46 -15.10
CA ALA A 393 23.14 -8.71 -14.39
C ALA A 393 21.86 -8.79 -13.53
N LEU A 394 21.04 -7.74 -13.43
CA LEU A 394 19.70 -7.86 -12.82
C LEU A 394 18.84 -8.85 -13.60
N VAL A 395 18.11 -9.71 -12.87
CA VAL A 395 17.16 -10.66 -13.49
C VAL A 395 15.92 -10.78 -12.58
N PRO A 396 14.72 -10.40 -13.04
CA PRO A 396 14.41 -9.86 -14.37
C PRO A 396 15.02 -8.47 -14.64
N ASP A 397 15.12 -8.12 -15.92
CA ASP A 397 15.68 -6.86 -16.42
C ASP A 397 14.97 -5.62 -15.82
N GLU A 398 15.68 -4.48 -15.74
CA GLU A 398 15.13 -3.19 -15.33
C GLU A 398 15.09 -2.18 -16.49
N SER A 399 14.06 -1.33 -16.51
CA SER A 399 13.84 -0.25 -17.47
C SER A 399 15.02 0.72 -17.65
N LEU A 400 15.88 0.87 -16.64
CA LEU A 400 17.07 1.73 -16.64
C LEU A 400 18.39 0.96 -16.84
N GLU A 401 18.36 -0.17 -17.54
CA GLU A 401 19.56 -0.82 -18.07
C GLU A 401 20.11 -0.12 -19.33
N PRO A 402 21.43 -0.15 -19.58
CA PRO A 402 22.10 0.64 -20.63
C PRO A 402 21.81 0.21 -22.07
N PHE A 403 21.03 -0.86 -22.28
CA PHE A 403 20.70 -1.39 -23.59
C PHE A 403 19.22 -1.79 -23.64
N TYR A 404 18.55 -1.52 -24.76
CA TYR A 404 17.19 -2.03 -24.99
C TYR A 404 17.22 -3.56 -25.12
N THR A 405 16.58 -4.27 -24.19
CA THR A 405 16.38 -5.72 -24.26
C THR A 405 15.00 -6.06 -24.83
N ALA A 406 13.93 -5.51 -24.24
CA ALA A 406 12.53 -5.76 -24.60
C ALA A 406 11.64 -4.51 -24.40
N PRO A 407 10.41 -4.49 -24.95
CA PRO A 407 9.40 -3.50 -24.57
C PRO A 407 9.13 -3.56 -23.07
N MET A 408 9.22 -2.44 -22.36
CA MET A 408 9.07 -2.38 -20.91
C MET A 408 8.47 -1.04 -20.46
N HIS A 409 7.19 -1.04 -20.08
CA HIS A 409 6.49 0.14 -19.55
C HIS A 409 6.30 0.07 -18.02
N GLN A 410 6.94 -0.92 -17.38
CA GLN A 410 6.95 -1.13 -15.94
C GLN A 410 8.33 -0.80 -15.37
N PHE A 411 8.35 -0.39 -14.11
CA PHE A 411 9.55 -0.11 -13.34
C PHE A 411 9.51 -1.04 -12.14
N LEU A 412 10.55 -1.85 -11.94
CA LEU A 412 10.60 -2.84 -10.86
C LEU A 412 11.15 -2.23 -9.57
N THR A 413 12.06 -1.28 -9.70
CA THR A 413 12.74 -0.61 -8.58
C THR A 413 13.22 0.82 -8.91
N THR A 414 13.20 1.24 -10.19
CA THR A 414 13.55 2.61 -10.58
C THR A 414 12.68 3.68 -9.87
N VAL A 415 11.40 3.42 -9.60
CA VAL A 415 10.54 4.37 -8.86
C VAL A 415 10.99 4.51 -7.41
N GLU A 416 11.40 3.41 -6.78
CA GLU A 416 11.97 3.41 -5.44
C GLU A 416 13.34 4.12 -5.38
N LEU A 417 14.17 4.01 -6.42
CA LEU A 417 15.38 4.82 -6.56
C LEU A 417 15.04 6.32 -6.64
N MET A 418 14.02 6.71 -7.42
CA MET A 418 13.59 8.13 -7.46
C MET A 418 13.20 8.63 -6.08
N ARG A 419 12.53 7.79 -5.28
CA ARG A 419 12.17 8.12 -3.88
C ARG A 419 13.38 8.17 -2.96
N ASP A 420 14.41 7.34 -3.18
CA ASP A 420 15.69 7.45 -2.46
C ASP A 420 16.38 8.80 -2.75
N LEU A 421 16.31 9.31 -3.99
CA LEU A 421 16.75 10.68 -4.35
C LEU A 421 15.91 11.79 -3.69
N GLY A 422 14.76 11.44 -3.11
CA GLY A 422 13.84 12.35 -2.45
C GLY A 422 12.65 12.81 -3.30
N TRP A 423 12.37 12.19 -4.45
CA TRP A 423 11.06 12.37 -5.08
C TRP A 423 9.97 11.91 -4.11
N SER A 424 9.07 12.82 -3.75
CA SER A 424 7.85 12.41 -3.07
C SER A 424 7.11 11.44 -4.00
N SER A 425 6.60 10.34 -3.44
CA SER A 425 5.70 9.49 -4.22
C SER A 425 4.50 10.35 -4.65
N THR A 426 3.84 9.96 -5.75
CA THR A 426 2.40 10.21 -5.85
C THR A 426 1.74 10.00 -4.48
N ALA A 427 0.66 10.72 -4.19
CA ALA A 427 -0.26 10.19 -3.19
C ALA A 427 -0.49 8.76 -3.66
N THR A 428 0.00 7.77 -2.90
CA THR A 428 -0.14 6.34 -3.24
C THR A 428 -1.57 6.22 -3.72
N THR A 429 -1.83 5.66 -4.92
CA THR A 429 -3.21 5.38 -5.35
C THR A 429 -3.84 4.68 -4.16
N PRO A 430 -4.69 5.36 -3.39
CA PRO A 430 -4.65 5.14 -1.96
C PRO A 430 -5.23 3.76 -1.75
N TYR A 431 -4.48 2.91 -1.04
CA TYR A 431 -4.80 1.50 -0.96
C TYR A 431 -6.27 1.40 -0.56
N SER A 432 -7.06 0.87 -1.49
CA SER A 432 -8.50 1.08 -1.52
C SER A 432 -9.16 -0.22 -1.14
N TRP A 433 -9.98 -0.17 -0.10
CA TRP A 433 -10.89 -1.24 0.25
C TRP A 433 -12.32 -0.72 0.12
N ILE A 434 -13.22 -1.58 -0.36
CA ILE A 434 -14.65 -1.33 -0.27
C ILE A 434 -15.21 -2.16 0.88
N LEU A 435 -15.76 -1.50 1.90
CA LEU A 435 -16.71 -2.13 2.79
C LEU A 435 -18.07 -2.15 2.05
N PRO A 436 -18.59 -3.31 1.63
CA PRO A 436 -19.75 -3.38 0.74
C PRO A 436 -21.06 -2.96 1.38
N SER A 437 -21.12 -2.86 2.72
CA SER A 437 -22.32 -2.44 3.44
C SER A 437 -22.01 -1.88 4.82
N SER A 438 -22.78 -0.86 5.19
CA SER A 438 -22.90 -0.25 6.51
C SER A 438 -24.34 0.28 6.64
N ALA A 439 -24.86 0.38 7.86
CA ALA A 439 -26.26 0.68 8.11
C ALA A 439 -26.45 1.48 9.39
N ARG A 440 -27.43 2.38 9.36
CA ARG A 440 -28.07 3.01 10.51
C ARG A 440 -29.54 3.22 10.17
N VAL A 441 -30.31 2.12 10.11
CA VAL A 441 -31.63 2.14 9.47
C VAL A 441 -32.58 1.07 10.04
N PRO A 442 -33.90 1.32 10.08
CA PRO A 442 -34.90 0.28 10.34
C PRO A 442 -34.82 -0.85 9.32
N GLY A 443 -34.94 -2.09 9.81
CA GLY A 443 -34.98 -3.31 9.02
C GLY A 443 -36.33 -4.01 9.07
N GLN A 444 -36.47 -5.06 8.26
CA GLN A 444 -37.64 -5.94 8.30
C GLN A 444 -37.81 -6.58 9.70
N GLY A 445 -39.05 -6.82 10.12
CA GLY A 445 -39.33 -7.52 11.37
C GLY A 445 -39.00 -6.72 12.64
N GLY A 446 -38.93 -5.39 12.56
CA GLY A 446 -38.67 -4.52 13.71
C GLY A 446 -37.19 -4.40 14.11
N ALA A 447 -36.27 -4.92 13.30
CA ALA A 447 -34.85 -4.68 13.50
C ALA A 447 -34.50 -3.19 13.33
N TYR A 448 -33.42 -2.75 13.98
CA TYR A 448 -32.76 -1.49 13.68
C TYR A 448 -31.26 -1.75 13.60
N TYR A 449 -30.72 -1.72 12.37
CA TYR A 449 -29.34 -2.11 12.14
C TYR A 449 -28.40 -0.92 12.30
N VAL A 450 -27.35 -1.12 13.09
CA VAL A 450 -26.24 -0.18 13.30
C VAL A 450 -24.93 -0.89 12.94
N THR A 451 -24.00 -0.19 12.30
CA THR A 451 -22.68 -0.72 11.90
C THR A 451 -21.55 -0.04 12.65
N ASP A 452 -20.72 -0.84 13.29
CA ASP A 452 -19.41 -0.43 13.80
C ASP A 452 -18.32 -0.72 12.76
N LEU A 453 -17.34 0.18 12.61
CA LEU A 453 -16.20 0.01 11.71
C LEU A 453 -14.90 -0.12 12.50
N LEU A 454 -14.21 -1.24 12.34
CA LEU A 454 -12.94 -1.56 12.98
C LEU A 454 -11.81 -1.48 11.96
N ILE A 455 -10.78 -0.69 12.25
CA ILE A 455 -9.59 -0.54 11.40
C ILE A 455 -8.35 -0.79 12.25
N ALA A 456 -7.45 -1.67 11.78
CA ALA A 456 -6.13 -1.89 12.36
C ALA A 456 -5.04 -1.61 11.34
N ASN A 457 -4.15 -0.67 11.64
CA ASN A 457 -2.91 -0.47 10.90
C ASN A 457 -1.86 -1.49 11.40
N ARG A 458 -1.64 -2.54 10.62
CA ARG A 458 -0.64 -3.60 10.91
C ARG A 458 0.78 -3.21 10.48
N GLY A 459 0.95 -2.03 9.89
CA GLY A 459 2.22 -1.54 9.36
C GLY A 459 3.10 -0.90 10.43
N SER A 460 4.36 -0.66 10.04
CA SER A 460 5.37 0.05 10.83
C SER A 460 5.36 1.58 10.62
N THR A 461 4.49 2.09 9.75
CA THR A 461 4.31 3.51 9.43
C THR A 461 2.89 3.97 9.75
N ASP A 462 2.74 5.26 10.09
CA ASP A 462 1.43 5.86 10.34
C ASP A 462 0.60 5.94 9.04
N ALA A 463 -0.68 5.60 9.14
CA ALA A 463 -1.61 5.60 8.02
C ALA A 463 -2.46 6.87 8.03
N ALA A 464 -2.39 7.64 6.94
CA ALA A 464 -3.40 8.63 6.59
C ALA A 464 -4.51 7.91 5.81
N ILE A 465 -5.73 8.00 6.32
CA ILE A 465 -6.89 7.26 5.82
C ILE A 465 -8.00 8.25 5.45
N VAL A 466 -8.72 7.99 4.37
CA VAL A 466 -9.97 8.69 4.03
C VAL A 466 -11.09 7.67 4.00
N LEU A 467 -12.15 7.94 4.77
CA LEU A 467 -13.38 7.17 4.76
C LEU A 467 -14.42 7.93 3.94
N LYS A 468 -14.97 7.31 2.90
CA LYS A 468 -16.02 7.89 2.04
C LYS A 468 -17.28 7.06 2.12
N PHE A 469 -18.38 7.65 2.57
CA PHE A 469 -19.68 6.97 2.53
C PHE A 469 -20.28 7.11 1.12
N LEU A 470 -20.55 5.99 0.46
CA LEU A 470 -20.99 5.94 -0.93
C LEU A 470 -22.53 5.93 -1.07
N GLY A 471 -23.24 5.65 0.03
CA GLY A 471 -24.69 5.43 0.00
C GLY A 471 -25.08 4.15 -0.73
N HIS A 472 -26.32 4.11 -1.19
CA HIS A 472 -26.93 2.99 -1.90
C HIS A 472 -27.77 3.47 -3.10
N ASP A 473 -27.92 2.61 -4.11
CA ASP A 473 -28.73 2.72 -5.32
C ASP A 473 -28.57 4.05 -6.10
N ARG A 474 -27.37 4.62 -6.00
CA ARG A 474 -26.97 5.92 -6.57
C ARG A 474 -25.48 5.90 -6.94
N ASP A 475 -25.04 6.94 -7.64
CA ASP A 475 -23.62 7.22 -7.88
C ASP A 475 -22.93 7.64 -6.56
N GLY A 476 -21.87 6.93 -6.19
CA GLY A 476 -21.14 7.12 -4.93
C GLY A 476 -19.99 8.14 -5.01
N THR A 477 -19.69 8.70 -6.18
CA THR A 477 -18.56 9.63 -6.38
C THR A 477 -18.70 10.94 -5.60
N VAL A 478 -19.93 11.37 -5.31
CA VAL A 478 -20.26 12.61 -4.57
C VAL A 478 -20.50 12.42 -3.07
N GLY A 479 -20.27 11.21 -2.55
CA GLY A 479 -20.45 10.88 -1.13
C GLY A 479 -19.52 11.64 -0.17
N PRO A 480 -19.91 11.86 1.11
CA PRO A 480 -19.10 12.61 2.06
C PRO A 480 -17.82 11.86 2.46
N GLU A 481 -16.72 12.60 2.58
CA GLU A 481 -15.39 12.11 2.93
C GLU A 481 -14.93 12.63 4.28
N VAL A 482 -14.33 11.75 5.09
CA VAL A 482 -13.77 12.08 6.41
C VAL A 482 -12.33 11.57 6.49
N PRO A 483 -11.33 12.46 6.61
CA PRO A 483 -9.94 12.06 6.83
C PRO A 483 -9.72 11.64 8.29
N VAL A 484 -9.02 10.52 8.50
CA VAL A 484 -8.64 9.99 9.82
C VAL A 484 -7.18 9.54 9.79
N ALA A 485 -6.49 9.63 10.92
CA ALA A 485 -5.10 9.18 11.06
C ALA A 485 -5.02 8.00 12.04
N LEU A 486 -4.25 6.97 11.68
CA LEU A 486 -4.06 5.77 12.50
C LEU A 486 -2.59 5.37 12.56
N SER A 487 -1.95 5.59 13.70
CA SER A 487 -0.52 5.34 13.87
C SER A 487 -0.13 3.86 13.69
N ALA A 488 1.15 3.64 13.41
CA ALA A 488 1.75 2.32 13.23
C ALA A 488 1.39 1.34 14.36
N GLY A 489 0.96 0.13 14.01
CA GLY A 489 0.59 -0.92 14.97
C GLY A 489 -0.62 -0.61 15.86
N LYS A 490 -1.48 0.36 15.48
CA LYS A 490 -2.69 0.73 16.23
C LYS A 490 -3.97 0.25 15.56
N SER A 491 -5.04 0.14 16.36
CA SER A 491 -6.40 -0.04 15.89
C SER A 491 -7.33 1.01 16.46
N VAL A 492 -8.45 1.22 15.77
CA VAL A 492 -9.55 2.10 16.14
C VAL A 492 -10.87 1.41 15.80
N THR A 493 -11.88 1.64 16.64
CA THR A 493 -13.27 1.26 16.38
C THR A 493 -14.10 2.54 16.33
N TYR A 494 -14.87 2.70 15.25
CA TYR A 494 -15.89 3.73 15.11
C TYR A 494 -17.24 3.07 15.38
N GLU A 495 -17.76 3.24 16.60
CA GLU A 495 -19.11 2.81 16.98
C GLU A 495 -20.16 3.65 16.21
N ASP A 496 -21.20 3.01 15.68
CA ASP A 496 -22.22 3.63 14.80
C ASP A 496 -21.56 4.52 13.74
N VAL A 497 -20.77 3.94 12.82
CA VAL A 497 -19.90 4.68 11.89
C VAL A 497 -20.65 5.72 11.06
N LEU A 498 -21.93 5.49 10.76
CA LEU A 498 -22.77 6.46 10.05
C LEU A 498 -23.05 7.70 10.91
N SER A 499 -23.43 7.55 12.18
CA SER A 499 -23.62 8.70 13.07
C SER A 499 -22.30 9.31 13.55
N GLY A 500 -21.33 8.49 13.92
CA GLY A 500 -20.09 8.89 14.60
C GLY A 500 -19.04 9.50 13.66
N VAL A 501 -18.97 9.03 12.41
CA VAL A 501 -18.02 9.55 11.40
C VAL A 501 -18.74 10.48 10.41
N PHE A 502 -19.85 10.02 9.83
CA PHE A 502 -20.51 10.76 8.74
C PHE A 502 -21.65 11.69 9.19
N SER A 503 -21.98 11.74 10.48
CA SER A 503 -23.09 12.54 11.04
C SER A 503 -24.47 12.23 10.42
N LEU A 504 -24.68 11.00 9.93
CA LEU A 504 -25.92 10.56 9.30
C LEU A 504 -26.87 9.97 10.35
N SER A 505 -28.09 10.52 10.44
CA SER A 505 -29.10 10.05 11.38
C SER A 505 -29.87 8.82 10.90
N GLU A 506 -30.03 8.64 9.59
CA GLU A 506 -30.59 7.43 8.99
C GLU A 506 -30.15 7.28 7.51
N ASP A 507 -29.36 6.26 7.19
CA ASP A 507 -29.01 5.85 5.81
C ASP A 507 -28.39 4.42 5.86
N TYR A 508 -28.05 3.86 4.70
CA TYR A 508 -27.21 2.67 4.56
C TYR A 508 -26.42 2.71 3.25
N GLY A 509 -25.35 1.93 3.13
CA GLY A 509 -24.53 1.97 1.92
C GLY A 509 -23.14 1.38 2.07
N ALA A 510 -22.37 1.40 0.98
CA ALA A 510 -20.95 1.04 1.02
C ALA A 510 -20.08 2.18 1.59
N ILE A 511 -18.88 1.83 2.06
CA ILE A 511 -17.84 2.79 2.45
C ILE A 511 -16.57 2.45 1.68
N ARG A 512 -15.96 3.44 1.00
CA ARG A 512 -14.59 3.33 0.47
C ARG A 512 -13.61 3.76 1.55
N ILE A 513 -12.59 2.93 1.78
CA ILE A 513 -11.49 3.19 2.71
C ILE A 513 -10.22 3.31 1.88
N SER A 514 -9.68 4.52 1.82
CA SER A 514 -8.48 4.87 1.05
C SER A 514 -7.33 5.14 2.02
N SER A 515 -6.16 4.50 1.85
CA SER A 515 -5.03 4.59 2.80
C SER A 515 -3.69 4.96 2.14
N SER A 516 -2.82 5.66 2.87
CA SER A 516 -1.40 5.84 2.51
C SER A 516 -0.54 4.59 2.69
N THR A 517 -1.07 3.52 3.32
CA THR A 517 -0.35 2.26 3.56
C THR A 517 -1.18 1.03 3.17
N PRO A 518 -0.55 -0.06 2.68
CA PRO A 518 -1.24 -1.30 2.32
C PRO A 518 -1.64 -2.15 3.53
N SER A 519 -1.13 -1.80 4.72
CA SER A 519 -1.08 -2.70 5.88
C SER A 519 -2.36 -2.67 6.73
N LEU A 520 -3.43 -2.05 6.27
CA LEU A 520 -4.70 -2.07 7.00
C LEU A 520 -5.28 -3.49 7.08
N ALA A 521 -6.03 -3.74 8.14
CA ALA A 521 -7.07 -4.76 8.20
C ALA A 521 -8.36 -4.05 8.62
N VAL A 522 -9.44 -4.27 7.86
CA VAL A 522 -10.70 -3.54 8.02
C VAL A 522 -11.84 -4.54 8.12
N LEU A 523 -12.66 -4.39 9.16
CA LEU A 523 -13.80 -5.25 9.45
C LEU A 523 -14.96 -4.38 9.92
N SER A 524 -16.19 -4.68 9.50
CA SER A 524 -17.39 -4.12 10.13
C SER A 524 -18.09 -5.14 11.01
N GLN A 525 -18.89 -4.65 11.95
CA GLN A 525 -19.90 -5.42 12.64
C GLN A 525 -21.24 -4.70 12.49
N THR A 526 -22.19 -5.31 11.78
CA THR A 526 -23.55 -4.78 11.66
C THR A 526 -24.48 -5.60 12.54
N SER A 527 -25.16 -4.96 13.49
CA SER A 527 -26.02 -5.62 14.46
C SER A 527 -27.33 -4.87 14.70
N THR A 528 -28.32 -5.59 15.21
CA THR A 528 -29.58 -5.07 15.74
C THR A 528 -29.74 -5.53 17.18
N ALA A 529 -30.41 -4.74 18.02
CA ALA A 529 -30.85 -5.21 19.32
C ALA A 529 -31.73 -6.47 19.16
N ALA A 530 -31.56 -7.42 20.07
CA ALA A 530 -32.51 -8.52 20.26
C ALA A 530 -33.83 -7.96 20.84
N ASP A 531 -34.87 -8.80 20.91
CA ASP A 531 -36.08 -8.41 21.62
C ASP A 531 -35.80 -8.12 23.10
N ALA A 532 -36.64 -7.28 23.71
CA ALA A 532 -36.46 -6.82 25.09
C ALA A 532 -36.58 -7.93 26.15
N CYS A 533 -37.01 -9.14 25.77
CA CYS A 533 -37.15 -10.29 26.65
C CYS A 533 -35.88 -11.18 26.65
N VAL A 534 -35.15 -11.22 25.53
CA VAL A 534 -33.89 -11.97 25.38
C VAL A 534 -32.68 -11.10 25.75
N GLY A 535 -32.66 -9.84 25.32
CA GLY A 535 -31.54 -8.91 25.52
C GLY A 535 -30.31 -9.24 24.66
N GLY A 536 -29.36 -8.30 24.60
CA GLY A 536 -28.18 -8.40 23.73
C GLY A 536 -28.48 -7.98 22.28
N THR A 537 -27.66 -8.45 21.35
CA THR A 537 -27.71 -8.09 19.92
C THR A 537 -27.56 -9.31 19.03
N PHE A 538 -28.23 -9.30 17.87
CA PHE A 538 -27.97 -10.22 16.77
C PHE A 538 -27.24 -9.47 15.65
N GLY A 539 -26.29 -10.11 14.96
CA GLY A 539 -25.46 -9.38 14.00
C GLY A 539 -24.41 -10.23 13.30
N GLN A 540 -23.78 -9.62 12.31
CA GLN A 540 -22.78 -10.24 11.45
C GLN A 540 -21.55 -9.36 11.30
N SER A 541 -20.42 -9.97 10.94
CA SER A 541 -19.21 -9.25 10.56
C SER A 541 -18.95 -9.39 9.07
N VAL A 542 -18.59 -8.29 8.41
CA VAL A 542 -18.29 -8.23 6.98
C VAL A 542 -16.91 -7.57 6.82
N PRO A 543 -15.91 -8.23 6.23
CA PRO A 543 -14.62 -7.61 5.96
C PRO A 543 -14.77 -6.54 4.88
N ALA A 544 -13.88 -5.55 4.85
CA ALA A 544 -13.72 -4.74 3.65
C ALA A 544 -12.88 -5.51 2.62
N PHE A 545 -13.24 -5.37 1.35
CA PHE A 545 -12.69 -6.11 0.22
C PHE A 545 -11.55 -5.29 -0.39
N GLY A 546 -10.35 -5.85 -0.41
CA GLY A 546 -9.23 -5.30 -1.18
C GLY A 546 -9.19 -5.90 -2.60
N PRO A 547 -8.25 -5.48 -3.46
CA PRO A 547 -8.19 -5.92 -4.86
C PRO A 547 -8.20 -7.45 -5.08
N ALA A 548 -7.64 -8.21 -4.14
CA ALA A 548 -7.62 -9.68 -4.20
C ALA A 548 -8.96 -10.36 -3.82
N ASP A 549 -9.89 -9.62 -3.22
CA ASP A 549 -11.19 -10.11 -2.74
C ASP A 549 -12.34 -9.79 -3.72
N LEU A 550 -12.14 -8.81 -4.60
CA LEU A 550 -13.13 -8.35 -5.59
C LEU A 550 -13.46 -9.44 -6.62
N VAL A 551 -14.66 -9.36 -7.18
CA VAL A 551 -15.05 -10.06 -8.41
C VAL A 551 -14.67 -9.14 -9.57
N VAL A 552 -13.98 -9.68 -10.57
CA VAL A 552 -13.48 -8.93 -11.73
C VAL A 552 -13.89 -9.63 -13.03
N GLU A 553 -13.79 -8.92 -14.16
CA GLU A 553 -14.04 -9.48 -15.49
C GLU A 553 -13.32 -10.83 -15.70
N GLY A 554 -14.02 -11.80 -16.29
CA GLY A 554 -13.48 -13.14 -16.57
C GLY A 554 -13.21 -14.03 -15.34
N THR A 555 -13.35 -13.51 -14.11
CA THR A 555 -13.07 -14.23 -12.86
C THR A 555 -14.33 -14.34 -12.00
N PRO A 556 -15.30 -15.21 -12.39
CA PRO A 556 -16.53 -15.41 -11.64
C PRO A 556 -16.25 -16.02 -10.25
N ARG A 557 -17.00 -15.59 -9.23
CA ARG A 557 -16.90 -16.14 -7.86
C ARG A 557 -18.20 -16.81 -7.41
N VAL A 558 -18.09 -17.67 -6.40
CA VAL A 558 -19.21 -18.45 -5.88
C VAL A 558 -19.47 -18.14 -4.39
N ILE A 559 -20.69 -17.73 -4.06
CA ILE A 559 -21.16 -17.58 -2.68
C ILE A 559 -21.91 -18.85 -2.27
N LEU A 560 -21.35 -19.60 -1.32
CA LEU A 560 -21.83 -20.91 -0.88
C LEU A 560 -22.80 -20.82 0.30
N GLY A 561 -23.76 -21.75 0.39
CA GLY A 561 -24.62 -21.90 1.58
C GLY A 561 -25.84 -20.98 1.62
N VAL A 562 -26.28 -20.53 0.43
CA VAL A 562 -27.49 -19.73 0.22
C VAL A 562 -28.72 -20.55 0.58
N ARG A 563 -29.66 -19.93 1.30
CA ARG A 563 -30.88 -20.58 1.80
C ARG A 563 -32.03 -19.60 1.87
N GLU A 564 -33.19 -20.00 1.37
CA GLU A 564 -34.41 -19.20 1.47
C GLU A 564 -35.66 -20.09 1.57
N ASP A 565 -36.38 -19.98 2.69
CA ASP A 565 -37.57 -20.76 3.01
C ASP A 565 -38.47 -19.96 4.00
N GLY A 566 -39.49 -20.57 4.59
CA GLY A 566 -40.35 -19.90 5.56
C GLY A 566 -39.61 -19.33 6.78
N ALA A 567 -38.48 -19.90 7.18
CA ALA A 567 -37.69 -19.49 8.34
C ALA A 567 -36.52 -18.55 7.97
N PHE A 568 -35.98 -18.61 6.76
CA PHE A 568 -34.80 -17.83 6.35
C PHE A 568 -35.01 -17.05 5.06
N ARG A 569 -34.44 -15.85 4.97
CA ARG A 569 -34.31 -15.06 3.72
C ARG A 569 -32.85 -14.83 3.37
N THR A 570 -32.50 -14.73 2.09
CA THR A 570 -31.16 -14.31 1.67
C THR A 570 -31.20 -12.92 1.03
N ASN A 571 -30.41 -11.98 1.57
CA ASN A 571 -30.08 -10.73 0.89
C ASN A 571 -28.72 -10.87 0.20
N LEU A 572 -28.58 -10.38 -1.03
CA LEU A 572 -27.29 -10.23 -1.72
C LEU A 572 -26.93 -8.74 -1.73
N VAL A 573 -25.69 -8.43 -1.39
CA VAL A 573 -25.13 -7.07 -1.50
C VAL A 573 -24.06 -7.07 -2.59
N LEU A 574 -24.12 -6.04 -3.43
CA LEU A 574 -23.18 -5.77 -4.51
C LEU A 574 -22.68 -4.32 -4.37
N ALA A 575 -21.38 -4.08 -4.44
CA ALA A 575 -20.80 -2.74 -4.35
C ALA A 575 -19.66 -2.56 -5.37
N ASN A 576 -19.85 -1.65 -6.31
CA ASN A 576 -18.86 -1.29 -7.33
C ASN A 576 -17.66 -0.58 -6.68
N SER A 577 -16.44 -0.99 -7.02
CA SER A 577 -15.20 -0.36 -6.54
C SER A 577 -14.59 0.61 -7.55
N SER A 578 -15.07 0.60 -8.79
CA SER A 578 -14.62 1.45 -9.89
C SER A 578 -15.42 2.76 -10.00
N GLU A 579 -14.84 3.73 -10.71
CA GLU A 579 -15.47 5.03 -11.02
C GLU A 579 -16.23 5.02 -12.37
N SER A 580 -16.48 3.83 -12.92
CA SER A 580 -17.33 3.57 -14.09
C SER A 580 -18.57 2.76 -13.70
N GLU A 581 -19.61 2.71 -14.52
CA GLU A 581 -20.74 1.77 -14.29
C GLU A 581 -20.28 0.32 -14.50
N VAL A 582 -20.73 -0.61 -13.65
CA VAL A 582 -20.46 -2.07 -13.76
C VAL A 582 -21.78 -2.84 -13.86
N GLU A 583 -21.88 -3.74 -14.85
CA GLU A 583 -23.00 -4.68 -14.95
C GLU A 583 -22.61 -6.02 -14.29
N VAL A 584 -23.35 -6.40 -13.25
CA VAL A 584 -23.14 -7.62 -12.47
C VAL A 584 -24.17 -8.67 -12.82
N GLU A 585 -23.72 -9.81 -13.33
CA GLU A 585 -24.53 -10.98 -13.60
C GLU A 585 -24.61 -11.89 -12.36
N VAL A 586 -25.82 -12.36 -12.04
CA VAL A 586 -26.10 -13.21 -10.88
C VAL A 586 -26.97 -14.40 -11.28
N ALA A 587 -26.55 -15.60 -10.91
CA ALA A 587 -27.32 -16.83 -11.10
C ALA A 587 -27.34 -17.69 -9.83
N LEU A 588 -28.47 -18.34 -9.56
CA LEU A 588 -28.60 -19.32 -8.47
C LEU A 588 -28.35 -20.73 -9.02
N GLN A 589 -27.61 -21.57 -8.28
CA GLN A 589 -27.37 -22.97 -8.63
C GLN A 589 -27.66 -23.89 -7.45
N ASN A 590 -28.18 -25.09 -7.73
CA ASN A 590 -28.30 -26.18 -6.76
C ASN A 590 -26.98 -26.95 -6.60
N ASP A 591 -26.94 -27.93 -5.69
CA ASP A 591 -25.77 -28.78 -5.45
C ASP A 591 -25.31 -29.60 -6.68
N ALA A 592 -26.20 -29.85 -7.63
CA ALA A 592 -25.90 -30.52 -8.90
C ALA A 592 -25.40 -29.54 -10.00
N GLY A 593 -25.22 -28.26 -9.68
CA GLY A 593 -24.80 -27.22 -10.62
C GLY A 593 -25.90 -26.77 -11.59
N THR A 594 -27.14 -27.25 -11.44
CA THR A 594 -28.27 -26.80 -12.27
C THR A 594 -28.67 -25.39 -11.86
N ILE A 595 -28.83 -24.49 -12.84
CA ILE A 595 -29.37 -23.14 -12.63
C ILE A 595 -30.81 -23.24 -12.10
N LEU A 596 -31.11 -22.50 -11.04
CA LEU A 596 -32.44 -22.35 -10.47
C LEU A 596 -33.00 -20.97 -10.82
N GLY A 597 -34.25 -20.93 -11.30
CA GLY A 597 -34.89 -19.68 -11.72
C GLY A 597 -34.25 -19.09 -12.98
N THR A 598 -34.23 -17.76 -13.06
CA THR A 598 -33.70 -17.01 -14.21
C THR A 598 -32.55 -16.11 -13.75
N PRO A 599 -31.34 -16.23 -14.32
CA PRO A 599 -30.24 -15.30 -14.08
C PRO A 599 -30.65 -13.83 -14.33
N ARG A 600 -30.04 -12.90 -13.62
CA ARG A 600 -30.31 -11.45 -13.76
C ARG A 600 -29.03 -10.64 -13.75
N SER A 601 -29.04 -9.56 -14.55
CA SER A 601 -28.06 -8.48 -14.47
C SER A 601 -28.52 -7.37 -13.51
N TYR A 602 -27.57 -6.76 -12.81
CA TYR A 602 -27.76 -5.56 -11.99
C TYR A 602 -26.71 -4.52 -12.41
N ARG A 603 -27.14 -3.33 -12.81
CA ARG A 603 -26.23 -2.21 -13.09
C ARG A 603 -25.92 -1.47 -11.79
N LEU A 604 -24.63 -1.30 -11.50
CA LEU A 604 -24.11 -0.54 -10.37
C LEU A 604 -23.49 0.75 -10.90
N PRO A 605 -23.99 1.94 -10.54
CA PRO A 605 -23.36 3.22 -10.87
C PRO A 605 -21.90 3.31 -10.40
N PRO A 606 -21.11 4.30 -10.87
CA PRO A 606 -19.79 4.61 -10.32
C PRO A 606 -19.77 4.63 -8.80
N LEU A 607 -18.91 3.81 -8.18
CA LEU A 607 -18.83 3.59 -6.73
C LEU A 607 -20.18 3.28 -6.03
N GLY A 608 -21.17 2.79 -6.77
CA GLY A 608 -22.53 2.52 -6.28
C GLY A 608 -22.67 1.16 -5.59
N MET A 609 -23.63 1.07 -4.67
CA MET A 609 -23.97 -0.16 -3.92
C MET A 609 -25.46 -0.48 -4.06
N THR A 610 -25.81 -1.76 -4.23
CA THR A 610 -27.20 -2.22 -4.28
C THR A 610 -27.38 -3.45 -3.39
N GLN A 611 -28.47 -3.47 -2.60
CA GLN A 611 -28.91 -4.65 -1.86
C GLN A 611 -30.12 -5.31 -2.53
N VAL A 612 -29.90 -6.49 -3.11
CA VAL A 612 -30.95 -7.36 -3.63
C VAL A 612 -31.58 -8.15 -2.48
N SER A 613 -32.67 -7.62 -1.93
CA SER A 613 -33.38 -8.24 -0.79
C SER A 613 -34.24 -9.42 -1.25
N GLY A 614 -34.10 -10.59 -0.60
CA GLY A 614 -34.76 -11.83 -1.02
C GLY A 614 -34.29 -12.33 -2.40
N VAL A 615 -32.97 -12.44 -2.59
CA VAL A 615 -32.33 -12.69 -3.90
C VAL A 615 -32.83 -13.97 -4.59
N VAL A 616 -33.20 -15.01 -3.83
CA VAL A 616 -33.74 -16.26 -4.39
C VAL A 616 -35.13 -16.02 -5.00
N ARG A 617 -36.02 -15.28 -4.31
CA ARG A 617 -37.31 -14.84 -4.91
C ARG A 617 -37.10 -13.88 -6.09
N GLN A 618 -36.12 -12.99 -6.01
CA GLN A 618 -35.81 -12.07 -7.12
C GLN A 618 -35.37 -12.81 -8.38
N LEU A 619 -34.62 -13.91 -8.27
CA LEU A 619 -34.27 -14.79 -9.39
C LEU A 619 -35.45 -15.68 -9.86
N GLY A 620 -36.67 -15.47 -9.34
CA GLY A 620 -37.89 -16.12 -9.79
C GLY A 620 -38.18 -17.50 -9.17
N VAL A 621 -37.43 -17.91 -8.15
CA VAL A 621 -37.66 -19.19 -7.46
C VAL A 621 -38.76 -19.03 -6.41
N THR A 622 -39.85 -19.79 -6.53
CA THR A 622 -41.02 -19.71 -5.65
C THR A 622 -41.09 -20.78 -4.57
N GLY A 623 -40.38 -21.91 -4.75
CA GLY A 623 -40.26 -22.97 -3.75
C GLY A 623 -39.16 -22.70 -2.72
N ASP A 624 -39.13 -23.52 -1.67
CA ASP A 624 -38.08 -23.45 -0.64
C ASP A 624 -36.73 -23.95 -1.19
N VAL A 625 -35.68 -23.20 -0.89
CA VAL A 625 -34.30 -23.48 -1.27
C VAL A 625 -33.50 -23.72 0.01
N PRO A 626 -33.37 -24.98 0.48
CA PRO A 626 -32.66 -25.28 1.73
C PRO A 626 -31.14 -25.15 1.58
N ARG A 627 -30.61 -25.38 0.36
CA ARG A 627 -29.20 -25.31 -0.01
C ARG A 627 -29.06 -24.90 -1.47
N ALA A 628 -28.29 -23.85 -1.72
CA ALA A 628 -27.88 -23.39 -3.04
C ALA A 628 -26.55 -22.59 -2.95
N ARG A 629 -26.07 -22.16 -4.11
CA ARG A 629 -24.95 -21.22 -4.26
C ARG A 629 -25.31 -20.13 -5.28
N LEU A 630 -24.83 -18.91 -5.07
CA LEU A 630 -24.89 -17.86 -6.08
C LEU A 630 -23.58 -17.85 -6.87
N LEU A 631 -23.68 -17.81 -8.18
CA LEU A 631 -22.60 -17.44 -9.09
C LEU A 631 -22.72 -15.93 -9.33
N VAL A 632 -21.62 -15.19 -9.15
CA VAL A 632 -21.55 -13.74 -9.43
C VAL A 632 -20.39 -13.47 -10.39
N SER A 633 -20.64 -12.64 -11.39
CA SER A 633 -19.68 -12.29 -12.45
C SER A 633 -19.94 -10.91 -13.02
N THR A 634 -18.99 -10.37 -13.77
CA THR A 634 -19.21 -9.23 -14.66
C THR A 634 -18.58 -9.50 -16.02
N SER A 635 -19.23 -8.97 -17.05
CA SER A 635 -18.78 -8.91 -18.43
C SER A 635 -18.43 -7.47 -18.85
N THR A 636 -18.40 -6.53 -17.90
CA THR A 636 -17.95 -5.14 -18.11
C THR A 636 -16.42 -5.11 -18.18
N PRO A 637 -15.82 -4.55 -19.25
CA PRO A 637 -14.37 -4.37 -19.35
C PRO A 637 -13.81 -3.57 -18.18
N ASP A 638 -12.73 -4.06 -17.58
CA ASP A 638 -12.10 -3.50 -16.37
C ASP A 638 -13.05 -3.37 -15.15
N GLY A 639 -14.22 -4.02 -15.20
CA GLY A 639 -15.23 -3.96 -14.15
C GLY A 639 -14.84 -4.75 -12.90
N GLU A 640 -14.95 -4.11 -11.73
CA GLU A 640 -14.65 -4.72 -10.44
C GLU A 640 -15.69 -4.35 -9.37
N PHE A 641 -16.07 -5.35 -8.56
CA PHE A 641 -17.06 -5.17 -7.49
C PHE A 641 -16.85 -6.12 -6.29
N ALA A 642 -17.19 -5.63 -5.10
CA ALA A 642 -17.34 -6.44 -3.90
C ALA A 642 -18.74 -7.06 -3.84
N ALA A 643 -18.85 -8.29 -3.34
CA ALA A 643 -20.12 -8.97 -3.17
C ALA A 643 -20.11 -9.83 -1.90
N TYR A 644 -21.26 -9.93 -1.22
CA TYR A 644 -21.50 -10.95 -0.19
C TYR A 644 -23.01 -11.19 -0.04
N ALA A 645 -23.40 -12.32 0.55
CA ALA A 645 -24.80 -12.57 0.90
C ALA A 645 -25.00 -12.70 2.41
N ALA A 646 -26.16 -12.31 2.92
CA ALA A 646 -26.58 -12.54 4.30
C ALA A 646 -27.80 -13.46 4.32
N VAL A 647 -27.65 -14.64 4.94
CA VAL A 647 -28.81 -15.50 5.27
C VAL A 647 -29.33 -15.07 6.62
N ILE A 648 -30.58 -14.64 6.70
CA ILE A 648 -31.16 -14.00 7.88
C ILE A 648 -32.35 -14.81 8.37
N ASP A 649 -32.38 -15.13 9.66
CA ASP A 649 -33.53 -15.74 10.32
C ASP A 649 -34.71 -14.74 10.37
N ASN A 650 -35.89 -15.16 9.91
CA ASN A 650 -37.07 -14.31 9.80
C ASN A 650 -37.76 -14.02 11.14
N ARG A 651 -37.43 -14.78 12.20
CA ARG A 651 -37.95 -14.59 13.56
C ARG A 651 -37.05 -13.70 14.40
N THR A 652 -35.74 -13.89 14.36
CA THR A 652 -34.78 -13.16 15.22
C THR A 652 -34.08 -12.00 14.52
N ASN A 653 -34.13 -11.94 13.20
CA ASN A 653 -33.26 -11.09 12.36
C ASN A 653 -31.76 -11.40 12.49
N ASP A 654 -31.39 -12.58 12.99
CA ASP A 654 -30.00 -13.01 13.12
C ASP A 654 -29.37 -13.31 11.75
N PRO A 655 -28.32 -12.57 11.32
CA PRO A 655 -27.76 -12.69 9.99
C PRO A 655 -26.44 -13.49 9.98
N ARG A 656 -26.26 -14.32 8.95
CA ARG A 656 -25.00 -15.04 8.67
C ARG A 656 -24.39 -14.57 7.36
N THR A 657 -23.23 -13.92 7.42
CA THR A 657 -22.40 -13.55 6.26
C THR A 657 -21.94 -14.78 5.48
N LEU A 658 -22.11 -14.74 4.16
CA LEU A 658 -21.58 -15.66 3.18
C LEU A 658 -20.68 -14.88 2.23
N LEU A 659 -19.37 -15.15 2.27
CA LEU A 659 -18.39 -14.49 1.41
C LEU A 659 -18.20 -15.28 0.10
N PRO A 660 -17.91 -14.59 -1.02
CA PRO A 660 -17.53 -15.23 -2.27
C PRO A 660 -16.20 -15.96 -2.12
N ARG A 661 -16.06 -17.04 -2.88
CA ARG A 661 -14.81 -17.78 -3.08
C ARG A 661 -14.45 -17.71 -4.55
#